data_AF-A0A0E0LD03-F1
#
_entry.id   AF-A0A0E0LD03-F1
#
_cell.length_a   1.000
_cell.length_b   1.000
_cell.length_c   1.000
_cell.angle_alpha   90.00
_cell.angle_beta   90.00
_cell.angle_gamma   90.00
#
_symmetry.space_group_name_H-M   'P 1'
#
loop_
_entity.id
_entity.type
_entity.pdbx_description
1 polymer ?
#
loop_
_entity_poly.entity_id
_entity_poly.type
_entity_poly.pdbx_seq_one_letter_code
_entity_poly.pdbx_strand_id
1 'polypeptide(L)'
;MARAPPFLLLPFLLLVSSSLTHAAAAVAFVGLDSFLAAAATRDPSAGNDTFGALPAALLRQLSTPSPLLPTRLLSLSAQVPVTVRLAGSSFPPTTGRLLESFVNSAVSSSRFLSSRRPHRLALSHKIHFEVAASSSQLASRAAAAVRAHLDSSAAPFHATALSSVPYSVVDDLVAEDYRALVDTGSAPSVYIYLLNLGPQPRPYAYTAASSAADAHSPGFSRCLAPVWAGKERYIWIDLGAGPVDYGPALSGEGVLPRGEFHPLAALHGRPRSEKALVADLASLVLSAYKSLLVPSLRIPVHYESSLLVQVFHIHGHERDTSGLDWGSIEQSIRDGNLAYEGQSLKFDLNRIRYSDCPICSFAVARSTTSFTSRFLFDNYTLIVSEYLDSKRMRQVLSDSLEELHKVAGVHDNDDYDKVVPVFVFDLDYDKLLLLDRYHQAVAFRDMVIAVRTRSSQTVSDYSCNGRHVITMTRNLDRPIIASVLQSMWGVSPTHQSWSPEHNATVVDYTWSTGHTPFGPFSETKSLSFVQKDAARRNVLLTTMNYTITSAIDVLESMAAHGGENILLRRKRRVEFIQRWNLLNYKLEKVVSAMSRLDYNKAMYFLRSSDHDLFAVHTLVYQASQELEASLLNTVIYAGCITYVGCRAQLNLSSFEMSIFLNSAFAGYLPQTVKVCKFIPKRSTTCTFCGCAVHNMSMLEMGNSEDIIPLNTQGSGENNLAKPMIQRKDRFQAGQQCGSIHFCDALSQP
;
A
#
# COMPACT_ATOMS: atom_id res chain seq x y z
N MET A 1 -56.20 56.90 41.69
CA MET A 1 -55.65 56.32 40.44
C MET A 1 -55.62 54.81 40.62
N ALA A 2 -56.28 54.10 39.71
CA ALA A 2 -56.90 52.79 39.92
C ALA A 2 -55.91 51.61 39.99
N ARG A 3 -56.23 50.64 40.85
CA ARG A 3 -55.75 49.25 40.79
C ARG A 3 -56.68 48.45 39.87
N ALA A 4 -56.12 47.63 38.99
CA ALA A 4 -56.83 46.52 38.35
C ALA A 4 -55.85 45.37 37.99
N PRO A 5 -56.31 44.10 37.98
CA PRO A 5 -55.48 42.93 38.29
C PRO A 5 -55.61 41.80 37.21
N PRO A 6 -55.72 40.47 37.48
CA PRO A 6 -55.06 39.36 36.73
C PRO A 6 -56.00 38.39 35.96
N PHE A 7 -55.57 37.62 34.93
CA PHE A 7 -56.37 36.49 34.37
C PHE A 7 -55.43 35.46 33.67
N LEU A 8 -55.29 34.19 34.12
CA LEU A 8 -56.11 32.96 33.87
C LEU A 8 -56.02 32.45 32.41
N LEU A 9 -55.27 31.39 32.08
CA LEU A 9 -55.48 29.92 32.20
C LEU A 9 -56.42 29.26 31.14
N LEU A 10 -55.79 28.36 30.34
CA LEU A 10 -56.29 27.22 29.51
C LEU A 10 -57.06 27.46 28.19
N PRO A 11 -57.08 26.51 27.22
CA PRO A 11 -56.11 25.47 26.85
C PRO A 11 -55.81 25.38 25.33
N PHE A 12 -54.61 24.93 24.92
CA PHE A 12 -54.40 24.35 23.58
C PHE A 12 -53.85 22.93 23.74
N LEU A 13 -54.80 22.02 23.92
CA LEU A 13 -54.62 20.58 23.88
C LEU A 13 -54.96 20.17 22.45
N LEU A 14 -53.94 19.97 21.61
CA LEU A 14 -53.93 19.19 20.35
C LEU A 14 -52.66 19.56 19.55
N LEU A 15 -51.56 18.87 19.84
CA LEU A 15 -50.44 18.66 18.91
C LEU A 15 -49.57 17.53 19.48
N VAL A 16 -50.18 16.35 19.56
CA VAL A 16 -49.47 15.07 19.66
C VAL A 16 -49.32 14.55 18.23
N SER A 17 -48.15 13.99 17.95
CA SER A 17 -47.80 13.14 16.80
C SER A 17 -47.78 13.77 15.41
N SER A 18 -46.69 14.46 15.09
CA SER A 18 -46.10 14.44 13.75
C SER A 18 -44.72 13.79 13.81
N SER A 19 -44.69 12.50 14.12
CA SER A 19 -43.61 11.62 13.69
C SER A 19 -43.58 11.67 12.16
N LEU A 20 -42.59 12.38 11.62
CA LEU A 20 -42.29 12.47 10.19
C LEU A 20 -41.90 11.09 9.65
N THR A 21 -42.90 10.28 9.32
CA THR A 21 -42.76 9.24 8.32
C THR A 21 -42.51 9.94 6.99
N HIS A 22 -41.25 10.06 6.59
CA HIS A 22 -40.91 10.31 5.19
C HIS A 22 -41.32 9.07 4.40
N ALA A 23 -42.57 9.06 3.94
CA ALA A 23 -42.98 8.22 2.84
C ALA A 23 -42.16 8.66 1.62
N ALA A 24 -41.08 7.94 1.34
CA ALA A 24 -40.35 8.09 0.10
C ALA A 24 -41.34 7.88 -1.05
N ALA A 25 -41.62 8.95 -1.80
CA ALA A 25 -42.27 8.83 -3.09
C ALA A 25 -41.50 7.77 -3.88
N ALA A 26 -42.18 6.70 -4.27
CA ALA A 26 -41.60 5.59 -5.02
C ALA A 26 -41.20 6.11 -6.40
N VAL A 27 -40.01 6.72 -6.50
CA VAL A 27 -39.34 6.92 -7.77
C VAL A 27 -39.13 5.51 -8.33
N ALA A 28 -39.83 5.19 -9.41
CA ALA A 28 -39.65 3.92 -10.10
C ALA A 28 -38.26 3.92 -10.73
N PHE A 29 -37.29 3.35 -10.03
CA PHE A 29 -35.95 3.14 -10.56
C PHE A 29 -36.00 2.14 -11.71
N VAL A 30 -35.45 2.50 -12.86
CA VAL A 30 -35.43 1.67 -14.07
C VAL A 30 -34.51 0.44 -13.89
N GLY A 31 -33.54 0.51 -12.97
CA GLY A 31 -32.65 -0.61 -12.63
C GLY A 31 -31.77 -0.35 -11.42
N LEU A 32 -31.02 -1.39 -11.01
CA LEU A 32 -30.14 -1.37 -9.83
C LEU A 32 -29.08 -0.25 -9.90
N ASP A 33 -28.55 0.02 -11.10
CA ASP A 33 -27.61 1.13 -11.34
C ASP A 33 -28.21 2.49 -10.97
N SER A 34 -29.43 2.79 -11.44
CA SER A 34 -30.09 4.06 -11.16
C SER A 34 -30.41 4.23 -9.68
N PHE A 35 -30.78 3.13 -9.00
CA PHE A 35 -31.04 3.14 -7.57
C PHE A 35 -29.76 3.41 -6.76
N LEU A 36 -28.68 2.66 -7.03
CA LEU A 36 -27.44 2.81 -6.29
C LEU A 36 -26.74 4.13 -6.57
N ALA A 37 -26.86 4.68 -7.78
CA ALA A 37 -26.38 6.03 -8.08
C ALA A 37 -27.14 7.09 -7.28
N ALA A 38 -28.47 6.98 -7.16
CA ALA A 38 -29.26 7.88 -6.32
C ALA A 38 -29.03 7.68 -4.81
N ALA A 39 -28.64 6.49 -4.39
CA ALA A 39 -28.20 6.25 -3.02
C ALA A 39 -26.84 6.92 -2.76
N ALA A 40 -25.89 6.82 -3.70
CA ALA A 40 -24.57 7.43 -3.60
C ALA A 40 -24.61 8.95 -3.47
N THR A 41 -25.55 9.60 -4.16
CA THR A 41 -25.72 11.06 -4.05
C THR A 41 -26.32 11.50 -2.72
N ARG A 42 -27.14 10.66 -2.07
CA ARG A 42 -27.74 10.95 -0.76
C ARG A 42 -26.83 10.60 0.41
N ASP A 43 -26.04 9.55 0.27
CA ASP A 43 -25.10 9.07 1.28
C ASP A 43 -23.76 8.70 0.61
N PRO A 44 -22.90 9.69 0.30
CA PRO A 44 -21.61 9.46 -0.36
C PRO A 44 -20.67 8.57 0.45
N SER A 45 -20.86 8.50 1.77
CA SER A 45 -20.05 7.68 2.68
C SER A 45 -20.47 6.22 2.71
N ALA A 46 -21.63 5.86 2.13
CA ALA A 46 -22.26 4.56 2.26
C ALA A 46 -22.44 4.09 3.71
N GLY A 47 -22.77 5.03 4.62
CA GLY A 47 -23.04 4.71 6.02
C GLY A 47 -24.32 3.91 6.22
N ASN A 48 -25.30 4.06 5.34
CA ASN A 48 -26.58 3.38 5.40
C ASN A 48 -26.64 2.12 4.54
N ASP A 49 -27.35 1.11 5.05
CA ASP A 49 -27.65 -0.11 4.30
C ASP A 49 -28.69 0.15 3.19
N THR A 50 -28.24 0.05 1.94
CA THR A 50 -29.08 0.27 0.76
C THR A 50 -30.13 -0.82 0.53
N PHE A 51 -29.96 -2.03 1.10
CA PHE A 51 -30.82 -3.18 0.80
C PHE A 51 -32.26 -2.96 1.28
N GLY A 52 -32.44 -2.41 2.48
CA GLY A 52 -33.76 -2.16 3.06
C GLY A 52 -34.60 -1.16 2.26
N ALA A 53 -33.95 -0.31 1.45
CA ALA A 53 -34.60 0.68 0.60
C ALA A 53 -34.87 0.18 -0.84
N LEU A 54 -34.51 -1.07 -1.18
CA LEU A 54 -34.71 -1.61 -2.52
C LEU A 54 -36.21 -1.82 -2.82
N PRO A 55 -36.72 -1.34 -3.98
CA PRO A 55 -38.06 -1.68 -4.44
C PRO A 55 -38.25 -3.19 -4.62
N ALA A 56 -39.48 -3.66 -4.36
CA ALA A 56 -39.82 -5.09 -4.46
C ALA A 56 -39.50 -5.71 -5.84
N ALA A 57 -39.56 -4.93 -6.92
CA ALA A 57 -39.18 -5.38 -8.26
C ALA A 57 -37.69 -5.73 -8.36
N LEU A 58 -36.80 -4.90 -7.79
CA LEU A 58 -35.36 -5.14 -7.79
C LEU A 58 -34.99 -6.30 -6.85
N LEU A 59 -35.67 -6.42 -5.70
CA LEU A 59 -35.49 -7.58 -4.81
C LEU A 59 -35.83 -8.90 -5.50
N ARG A 60 -36.88 -8.94 -6.34
CA ARG A 60 -37.20 -10.14 -7.13
C ARG A 60 -36.12 -10.46 -8.17
N GLN A 61 -35.50 -9.45 -8.79
CA GLN A 61 -34.38 -9.65 -9.72
C GLN A 61 -33.17 -10.27 -9.02
N LEU A 62 -32.91 -9.87 -7.77
CA LEU A 62 -31.82 -10.39 -6.94
C LEU A 62 -32.13 -11.76 -6.33
N SER A 63 -33.35 -12.29 -6.42
CA SER A 63 -33.70 -13.60 -5.84
C SER A 63 -33.25 -14.80 -6.67
N THR A 64 -32.70 -14.58 -7.86
CA THR A 64 -32.22 -15.68 -8.72
C THR A 64 -30.96 -16.33 -8.13
N PRO A 65 -30.94 -17.65 -7.90
CA PRO A 65 -29.75 -18.30 -7.35
C PRO A 65 -28.53 -18.07 -8.25
N SER A 66 -27.40 -17.69 -7.67
CA SER A 66 -26.13 -17.58 -8.37
C SER A 66 -25.11 -18.57 -7.81
N PRO A 67 -24.10 -18.99 -8.59
CA PRO A 67 -23.09 -19.91 -8.11
C PRO A 67 -22.31 -19.33 -6.91
N LEU A 68 -22.28 -20.08 -5.81
CA LEU A 68 -21.51 -19.76 -4.60
C LEU A 68 -20.08 -20.30 -4.71
N LEU A 69 -19.32 -19.77 -5.67
CA LEU A 69 -17.96 -20.25 -5.95
C LEU A 69 -16.91 -19.20 -5.54
N PRO A 70 -15.95 -19.53 -4.64
CA PRO A 70 -14.82 -18.66 -4.30
C PRO A 70 -14.04 -18.17 -5.53
N THR A 71 -13.94 -19.01 -6.56
CA THR A 71 -13.25 -18.70 -7.82
C THR A 71 -13.85 -17.49 -8.54
N ARG A 72 -15.16 -17.23 -8.38
CA ARG A 72 -15.81 -16.05 -8.97
C ARG A 72 -15.30 -14.77 -8.32
N LEU A 73 -15.24 -14.71 -6.99
CA LEU A 73 -14.68 -13.55 -6.27
C LEU A 73 -13.21 -13.31 -6.62
N LEU A 74 -12.44 -14.40 -6.75
CA LEU A 74 -11.04 -14.34 -7.14
C LEU A 74 -10.82 -14.06 -8.63
N SER A 75 -11.87 -14.00 -9.46
CA SER A 75 -11.76 -13.69 -10.90
C SER A 75 -11.81 -12.18 -11.21
N LEU A 76 -12.11 -11.35 -10.20
CA LEU A 76 -12.22 -9.90 -10.36
C LEU A 76 -10.90 -9.28 -10.86
N SER A 77 -11.00 -8.41 -11.88
CA SER A 77 -9.85 -7.81 -12.56
C SER A 77 -10.12 -6.36 -12.97
N ALA A 78 -9.31 -5.43 -12.46
CA ALA A 78 -9.36 -4.02 -12.84
C ALA A 78 -8.56 -3.77 -14.13
N GLN A 79 -9.18 -3.09 -15.10
CA GLN A 79 -8.50 -2.62 -16.30
C GLN A 79 -7.84 -1.29 -15.99
N VAL A 80 -6.54 -1.15 -16.22
CA VAL A 80 -5.82 0.11 -16.01
C VAL A 80 -5.60 0.78 -17.37
N PRO A 81 -6.35 1.84 -17.70
CA PRO A 81 -6.24 2.52 -18.98
C PRO A 81 -4.93 3.31 -19.06
N VAL A 82 -4.14 3.02 -20.09
CA VAL A 82 -2.86 3.68 -20.39
C VAL A 82 -2.85 4.07 -21.85
N THR A 83 -2.72 5.37 -22.12
CA THR A 83 -2.62 5.92 -23.47
C THR A 83 -1.22 6.48 -23.68
N VAL A 84 -0.44 5.92 -24.60
CA VAL A 84 0.86 6.48 -24.98
C VAL A 84 0.67 7.49 -26.10
N ARG A 85 1.26 8.68 -25.94
CA ARG A 85 1.33 9.71 -26.97
C ARG A 85 2.74 9.84 -27.52
N LEU A 86 2.90 9.55 -28.81
CA LEU A 86 4.16 9.73 -29.51
C LEU A 86 4.24 11.17 -30.00
N ALA A 87 5.18 11.95 -29.45
CA ALA A 87 5.37 13.36 -29.79
C ALA A 87 6.75 13.61 -30.43
N GLY A 88 6.75 13.80 -31.75
CA GLY A 88 7.96 14.04 -32.53
C GLY A 88 7.84 13.43 -33.92
N SER A 89 8.42 14.08 -34.94
CA SER A 89 8.35 13.61 -36.34
C SER A 89 9.32 12.46 -36.65
N SER A 90 10.21 12.13 -35.73
CA SER A 90 11.26 11.13 -35.86
C SER A 90 10.81 9.70 -35.53
N PHE A 91 9.59 9.51 -35.01
CA PHE A 91 9.06 8.18 -34.78
C PHE A 91 8.68 7.52 -36.11
N PRO A 92 9.22 6.32 -36.40
CA PRO A 92 8.80 5.56 -37.58
C PRO A 92 7.27 5.35 -37.64
N PRO A 93 6.65 5.32 -38.82
CA PRO A 93 5.19 5.18 -38.95
C PRO A 93 4.66 3.85 -38.42
N THR A 94 5.52 2.83 -38.25
CA THR A 94 5.10 1.54 -37.68
C THR A 94 5.22 1.48 -36.16
N THR A 95 5.82 2.49 -35.51
CA THR A 95 6.07 2.56 -34.06
C THR A 95 4.81 2.29 -33.25
N GLY A 96 3.69 2.95 -33.57
CA GLY A 96 2.45 2.78 -32.80
C GLY A 96 1.94 1.34 -32.80
N ARG A 97 1.84 0.73 -33.99
CA ARG A 97 1.38 -0.67 -34.14
C ARG A 97 2.34 -1.67 -33.49
N LEU A 98 3.65 -1.46 -33.64
CA LEU A 98 4.66 -2.33 -33.02
C LEU A 98 4.65 -2.20 -31.49
N LEU A 99 4.47 -0.98 -30.97
CA LEU A 99 4.43 -0.71 -29.54
C LEU A 99 3.21 -1.40 -28.90
N GLU A 100 2.03 -1.26 -29.51
CA GLU A 100 0.83 -1.99 -29.08
C GLU A 100 1.03 -3.50 -29.12
N SER A 101 1.63 -4.02 -30.19
CA SER A 101 1.93 -5.45 -30.31
C SER A 101 2.85 -5.94 -29.19
N PHE A 102 3.94 -5.21 -28.90
CA PHE A 102 4.90 -5.60 -27.87
C PHE A 102 4.34 -5.50 -26.45
N VAL A 103 3.63 -4.42 -26.13
CA VAL A 103 3.01 -4.24 -24.80
C VAL A 103 1.92 -5.28 -24.55
N ASN A 104 1.08 -5.57 -25.55
CA ASN A 104 0.02 -6.58 -25.42
C ASN A 104 0.56 -8.02 -25.39
N SER A 105 1.73 -8.27 -26.00
CA SER A 105 2.38 -9.59 -25.95
C SER A 105 3.12 -9.84 -24.63
N ALA A 106 3.48 -8.77 -23.90
CA ALA A 106 4.12 -8.89 -22.60
C ALA A 106 3.12 -9.32 -21.50
N VAL A 107 3.60 -10.01 -20.47
CA VAL A 107 2.79 -10.34 -19.28
C VAL A 107 2.48 -9.04 -18.53
N SER A 108 1.30 -8.49 -18.83
CA SER A 108 0.82 -7.20 -18.33
C SER A 108 -0.40 -7.34 -17.41
N SER A 109 -0.81 -8.57 -17.12
CA SER A 109 -1.84 -8.91 -16.13
C SER A 109 -1.27 -9.72 -14.98
N SER A 110 -1.59 -9.32 -13.75
CA SER A 110 -1.19 -10.04 -12.53
C SER A 110 -2.14 -9.74 -11.38
N ARG A 111 -1.94 -10.39 -10.23
CA ARG A 111 -2.53 -9.95 -8.96
C ARG A 111 -1.87 -8.63 -8.55
N PHE A 112 -2.63 -7.74 -7.92
CA PHE A 112 -2.00 -6.66 -7.17
C PHE A 112 -1.10 -7.25 -6.08
N LEU A 113 0.03 -6.59 -5.84
CA LEU A 113 1.09 -7.12 -4.98
C LEU A 113 1.23 -6.30 -3.71
N SER A 114 1.79 -6.94 -2.68
CA SER A 114 2.16 -6.34 -1.41
C SER A 114 3.60 -6.70 -1.07
N SER A 115 4.35 -5.73 -0.54
CA SER A 115 5.69 -5.94 0.00
C SER A 115 5.68 -6.75 1.31
N ARG A 116 4.50 -6.92 1.91
CA ARG A 116 4.26 -7.71 3.12
C ARG A 116 3.37 -8.89 2.79
N ARG A 117 3.51 -9.98 3.54
CA ARG A 117 2.63 -11.13 3.42
C ARG A 117 1.19 -10.77 3.84
N PRO A 118 0.17 -11.31 3.14
CA PRO A 118 0.28 -12.07 1.89
C PRO A 118 0.72 -11.17 0.71
N HIS A 119 1.70 -11.63 -0.07
CA HIS A 119 2.31 -10.83 -1.14
C HIS A 119 1.41 -10.65 -2.37
N ARG A 120 0.37 -11.47 -2.52
CA ARG A 120 -0.61 -11.41 -3.60
C ARG A 120 -1.97 -11.06 -2.99
N LEU A 121 -2.59 -10.01 -3.51
CA LEU A 121 -3.93 -9.59 -3.12
C LEU A 121 -4.98 -10.29 -3.98
N ALA A 122 -6.22 -10.32 -3.49
CA ALA A 122 -7.33 -10.99 -4.15
C ALA A 122 -7.73 -10.36 -5.48
N LEU A 123 -7.53 -9.06 -5.70
CA LEU A 123 -7.85 -8.39 -6.95
C LEU A 123 -6.70 -8.52 -7.97
N SER A 124 -7.05 -8.76 -9.24
CA SER A 124 -6.08 -8.70 -10.35
C SER A 124 -6.16 -7.38 -11.10
N HIS A 125 -5.12 -7.08 -11.87
CA HIS A 125 -5.07 -5.95 -12.79
C HIS A 125 -4.66 -6.41 -14.19
N LYS A 126 -5.04 -5.64 -15.19
CA LYS A 126 -4.61 -5.80 -16.59
C LYS A 126 -4.42 -4.42 -17.22
N ILE A 127 -3.36 -4.24 -17.99
CA ILE A 127 -3.20 -3.00 -18.77
C ILE A 127 -4.23 -2.96 -19.90
N HIS A 128 -4.90 -1.82 -20.06
CA HIS A 128 -5.67 -1.50 -21.24
C HIS A 128 -4.91 -0.43 -22.01
N PHE A 129 -4.18 -0.86 -23.04
CA PHE A 129 -3.17 -0.06 -23.71
C PHE A 129 -3.64 0.45 -25.07
N GLU A 130 -3.40 1.74 -25.33
CA GLU A 130 -3.68 2.39 -26.61
C GLU A 130 -2.51 3.32 -26.98
N VAL A 131 -2.19 3.42 -28.27
CA VAL A 131 -1.28 4.45 -28.78
C VAL A 131 -2.06 5.50 -29.57
N ALA A 132 -1.91 6.76 -29.16
CA ALA A 132 -2.46 7.92 -29.85
C ALA A 132 -1.34 8.80 -30.40
N ALA A 133 -1.59 9.47 -31.53
CA ALA A 133 -0.68 10.52 -32.01
C ALA A 133 -0.78 11.75 -31.08
N SER A 134 0.33 12.40 -30.73
CA SER A 134 0.27 13.68 -30.02
C SER A 134 -0.29 14.81 -30.90
N SER A 135 -0.60 15.96 -30.29
CA SER A 135 -0.72 17.20 -31.07
C SER A 135 0.51 17.40 -31.95
N SER A 136 0.31 17.78 -33.21
CA SER A 136 1.38 17.99 -34.19
C SER A 136 2.33 19.12 -33.78
N GLN A 137 1.91 19.99 -32.85
CA GLN A 137 2.67 21.15 -32.41
C GLN A 137 3.37 20.96 -31.06
N LEU A 138 3.00 19.95 -30.26
CA LEU A 138 3.55 19.79 -28.90
C LEU A 138 5.07 19.63 -28.93
N ALA A 139 5.57 18.70 -29.75
CA ALA A 139 7.00 18.44 -29.85
C ALA A 139 7.79 19.63 -30.40
N SER A 140 7.26 20.37 -31.38
CA SER A 140 7.95 21.53 -31.94
C SER A 140 7.98 22.72 -30.98
N ARG A 141 6.89 22.98 -30.24
CA ARG A 141 6.83 23.98 -29.17
C ARG A 141 7.81 23.64 -28.04
N ALA A 142 7.79 22.40 -27.56
CA ALA A 142 8.70 21.94 -26.51
C ALA A 142 10.17 22.01 -26.95
N ALA A 143 10.49 21.58 -28.18
CA ALA A 143 11.84 21.67 -28.73
C ALA A 143 12.34 23.12 -28.85
N ALA A 144 11.47 24.06 -29.24
CA ALA A 144 11.79 25.48 -29.32
C ALA A 144 11.99 26.09 -27.93
N ALA A 145 11.16 25.73 -26.95
CA ALA A 145 11.27 26.21 -25.57
C ALA A 145 12.57 25.73 -24.91
N VAL A 146 12.91 24.44 -25.07
CA VAL A 146 14.19 23.88 -24.60
C VAL A 146 15.37 24.58 -25.27
N ARG A 147 15.33 24.77 -26.60
CA ARG A 147 16.38 25.48 -27.33
C ARG A 147 16.59 26.90 -26.81
N ALA A 148 15.51 27.67 -26.66
CA ALA A 148 15.56 29.04 -26.15
C ALA A 148 16.17 29.12 -24.73
N HIS A 149 15.85 28.15 -23.87
CA HIS A 149 16.47 28.05 -22.54
C HIS A 149 17.97 27.72 -22.62
N LEU A 150 18.37 26.81 -23.51
CA LEU A 150 19.77 26.46 -23.70
C LEU A 150 20.59 27.61 -24.29
N ASP A 151 20.05 28.35 -25.25
CA ASP A 151 20.75 29.47 -25.88
C ASP A 151 20.95 30.65 -24.91
N SER A 152 20.03 30.83 -23.95
CA SER A 152 20.12 31.87 -22.91
C SER A 152 20.91 31.48 -21.67
N SER A 153 21.11 30.18 -21.42
CA SER A 153 21.82 29.67 -20.25
C SER A 153 23.32 29.53 -20.51
N ALA A 154 24.14 29.71 -19.47
CA ALA A 154 25.57 29.44 -19.54
C ALA A 154 25.84 27.95 -19.87
N ALA A 155 26.82 27.71 -20.74
CA ALA A 155 27.25 26.36 -21.06
C ALA A 155 27.98 25.72 -19.86
N PRO A 156 27.84 24.41 -19.64
CA PRO A 156 28.64 23.70 -18.65
C PRO A 156 30.13 23.80 -18.93
N PHE A 157 30.97 23.84 -17.90
CA PHE A 157 32.43 23.89 -18.03
C PHE A 157 33.03 22.68 -18.77
N HIS A 158 32.37 21.52 -18.70
CA HIS A 158 32.79 20.32 -19.42
C HIS A 158 31.82 20.01 -20.55
N ALA A 159 32.34 19.77 -21.75
CA ALA A 159 31.53 19.47 -22.93
C ALA A 159 30.66 18.20 -22.79
N THR A 160 31.01 17.29 -21.87
CA THR A 160 30.28 16.05 -21.57
C THR A 160 29.25 16.20 -20.45
N ALA A 161 29.17 17.37 -19.81
CA ALA A 161 28.20 17.62 -18.75
C ALA A 161 26.84 18.03 -19.34
N LEU A 162 25.77 17.57 -18.70
CA LEU A 162 24.40 17.92 -19.07
C LEU A 162 24.08 19.36 -18.64
N SER A 163 23.43 20.11 -19.52
CA SER A 163 22.82 21.40 -19.19
C SER A 163 21.52 21.21 -18.43
N SER A 164 21.32 21.96 -17.36
CA SER A 164 20.08 21.90 -16.58
C SER A 164 18.95 22.73 -17.20
N VAL A 165 17.81 22.11 -17.44
CA VAL A 165 16.57 22.74 -17.93
C VAL A 165 15.48 22.60 -16.86
N PRO A 166 14.79 23.66 -16.42
CA PRO A 166 13.66 23.51 -15.51
C PRO A 166 12.56 22.65 -16.14
N TYR A 167 12.00 21.69 -15.39
CA TYR A 167 10.96 20.79 -15.90
C TYR A 167 9.73 21.55 -16.43
N SER A 168 9.40 22.71 -15.83
CA SER A 168 8.25 23.53 -16.19
C SER A 168 8.25 23.99 -17.65
N VAL A 169 9.45 24.14 -18.26
CA VAL A 169 9.61 24.50 -19.68
C VAL A 169 8.85 23.54 -20.60
N VAL A 170 8.76 22.26 -20.24
CA VAL A 170 8.04 21.22 -20.99
C VAL A 170 6.76 20.80 -20.30
N ASP A 171 6.75 20.72 -18.97
CA ASP A 171 5.60 20.28 -18.19
C ASP A 171 4.36 21.16 -18.41
N ASP A 172 4.52 22.48 -18.50
CA ASP A 172 3.41 23.39 -18.74
C ASP A 172 2.74 23.15 -20.10
N LEU A 173 3.54 22.82 -21.13
CA LEU A 173 3.07 22.50 -22.48
C LEU A 173 2.36 21.14 -22.53
N VAL A 174 2.90 20.13 -21.84
CA VAL A 174 2.27 18.81 -21.76
C VAL A 174 0.99 18.88 -20.94
N ALA A 175 0.95 19.66 -19.86
CA ALA A 175 -0.24 19.89 -19.07
C ALA A 175 -1.35 20.59 -19.87
N GLU A 176 -1.00 21.58 -20.69
CA GLU A 176 -1.93 22.24 -21.62
C GLU A 176 -2.55 21.23 -22.61
N ASP A 177 -1.71 20.40 -23.25
CA ASP A 177 -2.17 19.35 -24.18
C ASP A 177 -3.06 18.32 -23.46
N TYR A 178 -2.66 17.87 -22.27
CA TYR A 178 -3.44 16.94 -21.45
C TYR A 178 -4.83 17.48 -21.13
N ARG A 179 -4.93 18.73 -20.65
CA ARG A 179 -6.22 19.34 -20.30
C ARG A 179 -7.13 19.48 -21.50
N ALA A 180 -6.59 19.94 -22.64
CA ALA A 180 -7.33 20.03 -23.88
C ALA A 180 -7.93 18.67 -24.30
N LEU A 181 -7.24 17.56 -24.05
CA LEU A 181 -7.75 16.21 -24.33
C LEU A 181 -8.86 15.78 -23.36
N VAL A 182 -8.67 16.02 -22.08
CA VAL A 182 -9.67 15.66 -21.06
C VAL A 182 -10.96 16.46 -21.27
N ASP A 183 -10.86 17.74 -21.63
CA ASP A 183 -12.00 18.62 -21.86
C ASP A 183 -12.84 18.20 -23.09
N THR A 184 -12.25 17.48 -24.06
CA THR A 184 -12.99 16.92 -25.20
C THR A 184 -13.86 15.70 -24.86
N GLY A 185 -13.89 15.28 -23.59
CA GLY A 185 -14.67 14.12 -23.14
C GLY A 185 -14.00 12.77 -23.41
N SER A 186 -12.67 12.77 -23.59
CA SER A 186 -11.89 11.53 -23.69
C SER A 186 -12.13 10.64 -22.46
N ALA A 187 -12.17 9.32 -22.67
CA ALA A 187 -12.32 8.38 -21.55
C ALA A 187 -11.16 8.54 -20.55
N PRO A 188 -11.40 8.40 -19.23
CA PRO A 188 -10.34 8.51 -18.23
C PRO A 188 -9.19 7.54 -18.51
N SER A 189 -7.98 8.08 -18.67
CA SER A 189 -6.76 7.32 -18.94
C SER A 189 -5.56 7.98 -18.26
N VAL A 190 -4.50 7.19 -18.04
CA VAL A 190 -3.18 7.74 -17.70
C VAL A 190 -2.39 7.93 -18.99
N TYR A 191 -1.93 9.14 -19.24
CA TYR A 191 -1.22 9.49 -20.48
C TYR A 191 0.30 9.40 -20.28
N ILE A 192 0.99 8.66 -21.14
CA ILE A 192 2.46 8.63 -21.17
C ILE A 192 2.93 9.28 -22.47
N TYR A 193 3.53 10.46 -22.36
CA TYR A 193 4.08 11.20 -23.47
C TYR A 193 5.53 10.76 -23.70
N LEU A 194 5.79 10.16 -24.86
CA LEU A 194 7.15 9.88 -25.33
C LEU A 194 7.56 11.00 -26.27
N LEU A 195 8.42 11.89 -25.77
CA LEU A 195 8.88 13.06 -26.51
C LEU A 195 10.18 12.75 -27.24
N ASN A 196 10.26 13.19 -28.48
CA ASN A 196 11.52 13.31 -29.21
C ASN A 196 11.60 14.72 -29.78
N LEU A 197 12.38 15.56 -29.10
CA LEU A 197 12.52 16.99 -29.41
C LEU A 197 13.56 17.28 -30.51
N GLY A 198 14.16 16.24 -31.08
CA GLY A 198 15.22 16.36 -32.07
C GLY A 198 16.53 16.93 -31.51
N PRO A 199 17.51 17.23 -32.38
CA PRO A 199 18.80 17.75 -31.96
C PRO A 199 18.71 19.11 -31.26
N GLN A 200 19.39 19.22 -30.12
CA GLN A 200 19.53 20.46 -29.35
C GLN A 200 20.98 20.96 -29.38
N PRO A 201 21.23 22.26 -29.12
CA PRO A 201 22.57 22.86 -29.21
C PRO A 201 23.62 22.17 -28.33
N ARG A 202 23.18 21.56 -27.22
CA ARG A 202 24.04 20.84 -26.28
C ARG A 202 23.23 19.80 -25.48
N PRO A 203 23.89 18.77 -24.91
CA PRO A 203 23.24 17.78 -24.05
C PRO A 203 22.55 18.44 -22.85
N TYR A 204 21.39 17.93 -22.49
CA TYR A 204 20.55 18.52 -21.44
C TYR A 204 19.73 17.46 -20.70
N ALA A 205 19.27 17.81 -19.51
CA ALA A 205 18.26 17.06 -18.77
C ALA A 205 17.53 17.99 -17.79
N TYR A 206 16.43 17.51 -17.21
CA TYR A 206 15.49 18.35 -16.47
C TYR A 206 15.75 18.37 -14.97
N THR A 207 15.54 19.53 -14.34
CA THR A 207 15.64 19.71 -12.89
C THR A 207 14.32 20.16 -12.30
N ALA A 208 14.05 19.79 -11.06
CA ALA A 208 12.98 20.34 -10.23
C ALA A 208 13.28 21.77 -9.75
N ALA A 209 14.51 22.27 -9.94
CA ALA A 209 14.91 23.61 -9.53
C ALA A 209 14.14 24.70 -10.29
N SER A 210 13.63 25.69 -9.55
CA SER A 210 12.91 26.84 -10.09
C SER A 210 13.79 27.89 -10.76
N SER A 211 15.11 27.87 -10.55
CA SER A 211 16.04 28.80 -11.19
C SER A 211 17.35 28.15 -11.66
N ALA A 212 17.98 28.75 -12.67
CA ALA A 212 19.27 28.30 -13.22
C ALA A 212 20.43 28.44 -12.22
N ALA A 213 20.35 29.43 -11.31
CA ALA A 213 21.31 29.64 -10.22
C ALA A 213 21.20 28.53 -9.16
N ASP A 214 19.98 28.11 -8.83
CA ASP A 214 19.76 27.00 -7.90
C ASP A 214 20.11 25.64 -8.53
N ALA A 215 20.10 25.54 -9.87
CA ALA A 215 20.44 24.32 -10.59
C ALA A 215 21.95 24.03 -10.68
N HIS A 216 22.80 25.06 -10.53
CA HIS A 216 24.26 24.96 -10.64
C HIS A 216 24.94 25.52 -9.39
N SER A 217 24.70 24.91 -8.23
CA SER A 217 25.52 25.18 -7.04
C SER A 217 26.87 24.47 -7.16
N PRO A 218 28.02 25.16 -7.02
CA PRO A 218 29.33 24.51 -6.90
C PRO A 218 29.44 23.65 -5.63
N GLY A 219 28.59 23.92 -4.63
CA GLY A 219 28.64 23.28 -3.31
C GLY A 219 27.88 21.96 -3.21
N PHE A 220 26.98 21.61 -4.15
CA PHE A 220 26.27 20.33 -4.15
C PHE A 220 25.65 20.00 -5.52
N SER A 221 25.52 18.70 -5.81
CA SER A 221 24.98 18.17 -7.06
C SER A 221 23.47 17.94 -6.98
N ARG A 222 22.73 18.49 -7.95
CA ARG A 222 21.32 18.15 -8.18
C ARG A 222 21.23 17.11 -9.29
N CYS A 223 20.38 16.11 -9.10
CA CYS A 223 20.15 15.10 -10.12
C CYS A 223 19.17 15.61 -11.15
N LEU A 224 19.64 15.74 -12.39
CA LEU A 224 18.82 15.97 -13.57
C LEU A 224 18.14 14.66 -13.99
N ALA A 225 16.99 14.76 -14.66
CA ALA A 225 16.13 13.65 -15.05
C ALA A 225 15.56 13.83 -16.47
N PRO A 226 15.35 12.75 -17.25
CA PRO A 226 14.65 12.82 -18.54
C PRO A 226 13.13 12.64 -18.40
N VAL A 227 12.62 12.46 -17.18
CA VAL A 227 11.24 12.08 -16.89
C VAL A 227 10.62 12.97 -15.83
N TRP A 228 9.32 13.20 -15.98
CA TRP A 228 8.50 13.92 -15.01
C TRP A 228 7.09 13.34 -14.95
N ALA A 229 6.57 13.18 -13.73
CA ALA A 229 5.18 12.80 -13.48
C ALA A 229 4.37 14.06 -13.13
N GLY A 230 3.29 14.33 -13.86
CA GLY A 230 2.49 15.53 -13.63
C GLY A 230 1.73 15.53 -12.30
N LYS A 231 1.16 16.68 -11.95
CA LYS A 231 0.18 16.77 -10.86
C LYS A 231 -1.14 16.08 -11.21
N GLU A 232 -1.45 16.02 -12.50
CA GLU A 232 -2.57 15.34 -13.14
C GLU A 232 -2.08 14.04 -13.81
N ARG A 233 -2.98 13.22 -14.37
CA ARG A 233 -2.68 11.83 -14.81
C ARG A 233 -1.93 11.76 -16.14
N TYR A 234 -0.80 12.45 -16.23
CA TYR A 234 0.15 12.35 -17.32
C TYR A 234 1.58 12.20 -16.81
N ILE A 235 2.41 11.53 -17.60
CA ILE A 235 3.86 11.40 -17.41
C ILE A 235 4.48 11.80 -18.75
N TRP A 236 5.57 12.55 -18.76
CA TRP A 236 6.35 12.74 -19.97
C TRP A 236 7.78 12.24 -19.79
N ILE A 237 8.29 11.67 -20.87
CA ILE A 237 9.64 11.13 -20.99
C ILE A 237 10.24 11.74 -22.24
N ASP A 238 11.26 12.57 -22.04
CA ASP A 238 12.04 13.11 -23.15
C ASP A 238 13.19 12.16 -23.47
N LEU A 239 13.02 11.44 -24.57
CA LEU A 239 13.98 10.45 -25.04
C LEU A 239 15.28 11.10 -25.55
N GLY A 240 15.26 12.40 -25.85
CA GLY A 240 16.44 13.18 -26.25
C GLY A 240 17.21 13.81 -25.08
N ALA A 241 16.66 13.79 -23.86
CA ALA A 241 17.35 14.28 -22.66
C ALA A 241 18.30 13.21 -22.11
N GLY A 242 19.52 13.60 -21.74
CA GLY A 242 20.58 12.70 -21.25
C GLY A 242 21.80 12.60 -22.17
N PRO A 243 22.56 11.47 -22.13
CA PRO A 243 22.29 10.28 -21.34
C PRO A 243 22.51 10.55 -19.84
N VAL A 244 21.62 10.01 -19.02
CA VAL A 244 21.67 10.13 -17.55
C VAL A 244 22.22 8.85 -16.91
N ASP A 245 22.75 8.98 -15.70
CA ASP A 245 23.18 7.87 -14.86
C ASP A 245 22.76 8.10 -13.42
N TYR A 246 22.30 7.04 -12.76
CA TYR A 246 21.87 7.06 -11.36
C TYR A 246 22.26 5.76 -10.68
N GLY A 247 22.50 5.82 -9.38
CA GLY A 247 22.52 4.63 -8.54
C GLY A 247 23.63 4.66 -7.51
N PRO A 248 23.84 3.54 -6.80
CA PRO A 248 24.95 3.37 -5.89
C PRO A 248 26.30 3.59 -6.59
N ALA A 249 27.17 4.39 -5.99
CA ALA A 249 28.49 4.74 -6.54
C ALA A 249 29.52 3.62 -6.40
N LEU A 250 29.38 2.77 -5.35
CA LEU A 250 30.34 1.70 -5.04
C LEU A 250 29.75 0.31 -5.24
N SER A 251 28.59 0.03 -4.64
CA SER A 251 27.96 -1.29 -4.66
C SER A 251 26.47 -1.17 -4.36
N GLY A 252 25.64 -1.93 -5.05
CA GLY A 252 24.21 -2.03 -4.84
C GLY A 252 23.47 -2.39 -6.12
N GLU A 253 22.15 -2.53 -6.02
CA GLU A 253 21.27 -2.86 -7.13
C GLU A 253 20.64 -1.62 -7.75
N GLY A 254 19.98 -1.78 -8.90
CA GLY A 254 19.20 -0.73 -9.55
C GLY A 254 20.00 0.37 -10.24
N VAL A 255 21.33 0.23 -10.35
CA VAL A 255 22.19 1.18 -11.05
C VAL A 255 21.70 1.35 -12.49
N LEU A 256 21.47 2.60 -12.86
CA LEU A 256 21.29 3.06 -14.23
C LEU A 256 22.64 3.53 -14.78
N PRO A 257 23.35 2.71 -15.57
CA PRO A 257 24.63 3.11 -16.13
C PRO A 257 24.48 4.14 -17.26
N ARG A 258 25.52 4.94 -17.49
CA ARG A 258 25.61 5.74 -18.73
C ARG A 258 25.67 4.83 -19.95
N GLY A 259 24.87 5.11 -20.97
CA GLY A 259 25.01 4.51 -22.30
C GLY A 259 23.94 3.48 -22.69
N GLU A 260 24.24 2.67 -23.71
CA GLU A 260 23.27 1.98 -24.59
C GLU A 260 22.43 0.85 -23.97
N PHE A 261 22.60 0.55 -22.68
CA PHE A 261 21.98 -0.62 -22.05
C PHE A 261 20.64 -0.34 -21.33
N HIS A 262 20.18 0.91 -21.35
CA HIS A 262 18.90 1.29 -20.74
C HIS A 262 17.96 1.96 -21.73
N PRO A 263 16.63 1.73 -21.68
CA PRO A 263 15.67 2.35 -22.58
C PRO A 263 15.72 3.89 -22.64
N LEU A 264 16.04 4.54 -21.52
CA LEU A 264 16.22 6.01 -21.47
C LEU A 264 17.44 6.51 -22.27
N ALA A 265 18.37 5.62 -22.61
CA ALA A 265 19.57 5.92 -23.38
C ALA A 265 19.50 5.40 -24.83
N ALA A 266 18.41 4.74 -25.22
CA ALA A 266 18.27 4.10 -26.53
C ALA A 266 18.40 5.07 -27.71
N LEU A 267 18.00 6.34 -27.54
CA LEU A 267 18.19 7.40 -28.55
C LEU A 267 19.53 8.12 -28.48
N HIS A 268 20.28 7.97 -27.38
CA HIS A 268 21.64 8.50 -27.23
C HIS A 268 22.68 7.57 -27.87
N GLY A 269 22.34 6.28 -28.01
CA GLY A 269 23.04 5.32 -28.86
C GLY A 269 22.48 5.28 -30.29
N ARG A 270 23.07 4.45 -31.15
CA ARG A 270 22.46 4.12 -32.45
C ARG A 270 21.55 2.89 -32.27
N PRO A 271 20.21 3.02 -32.30
CA PRO A 271 19.35 1.85 -32.19
C PRO A 271 19.66 0.88 -33.32
N ARG A 272 19.92 -0.38 -32.96
CA ARG A 272 20.35 -1.41 -33.93
C ARG A 272 19.29 -1.72 -34.98
N SER A 273 18.01 -1.44 -34.70
CA SER A 273 16.88 -1.52 -35.62
C SER A 273 15.67 -0.76 -35.07
N GLU A 274 14.67 -0.50 -35.92
CA GLU A 274 13.36 0.04 -35.50
C GLU A 274 12.71 -0.85 -34.43
N LYS A 275 12.73 -2.18 -34.60
CA LYS A 275 12.18 -3.10 -33.61
C LYS A 275 12.88 -3.03 -32.26
N ALA A 276 14.21 -2.84 -32.25
CA ALA A 276 14.95 -2.69 -31.01
C ALA A 276 14.53 -1.42 -30.27
N LEU A 277 14.43 -0.29 -30.98
CA LEU A 277 13.93 0.97 -30.40
C LEU A 277 12.52 0.79 -29.81
N VAL A 278 11.59 0.19 -30.55
CA VAL A 278 10.23 0.00 -30.07
C VAL A 278 10.16 -0.97 -28.89
N ALA A 279 11.04 -1.98 -28.83
CA ALA A 279 11.14 -2.88 -27.67
C ALA A 279 11.60 -2.14 -26.41
N ASP A 280 12.56 -1.21 -26.55
CA ASP A 280 13.01 -0.35 -25.45
C ASP A 280 11.87 0.57 -24.97
N LEU A 281 11.13 1.19 -25.89
CA LEU A 281 9.95 2.00 -25.55
C LEU A 281 8.87 1.18 -24.84
N ALA A 282 8.60 -0.04 -25.31
CA ALA A 282 7.66 -0.95 -24.67
C ALA A 282 8.11 -1.32 -23.24
N SER A 283 9.40 -1.60 -23.06
CA SER A 283 10.00 -1.86 -21.74
C SER A 283 9.83 -0.67 -20.79
N LEU A 284 10.05 0.55 -21.29
CA LEU A 284 9.90 1.78 -20.50
C LEU A 284 8.45 2.02 -20.08
N VAL A 285 7.49 1.82 -20.99
CA VAL A 285 6.05 1.92 -20.70
C VAL A 285 5.62 0.86 -19.67
N LEU A 286 6.08 -0.39 -19.82
CA LEU A 286 5.79 -1.47 -18.88
C LEU A 286 6.44 -1.25 -17.51
N SER A 287 7.63 -0.67 -17.46
CA SER A 287 8.28 -0.28 -16.20
C SER A 287 7.50 0.86 -15.52
N ALA A 288 7.09 1.89 -16.26
CA ALA A 288 6.23 2.96 -15.75
C ALA A 288 4.91 2.40 -15.20
N TYR A 289 4.29 1.49 -15.94
CA TYR A 289 3.07 0.81 -15.51
C TYR A 289 3.25 0.11 -14.16
N LYS A 290 4.29 -0.73 -14.02
CA LYS A 290 4.55 -1.50 -12.79
C LYS A 290 4.94 -0.61 -11.61
N SER A 291 5.81 0.38 -11.83
CA SER A 291 6.42 1.18 -10.75
C SER A 291 5.57 2.37 -10.33
N LEU A 292 4.75 2.93 -11.23
CA LEU A 292 3.99 4.16 -10.97
C LEU A 292 2.47 3.92 -10.93
N LEU A 293 1.92 3.11 -11.83
CA LEU A 293 0.46 2.98 -11.99
C LEU A 293 -0.11 1.83 -11.16
N VAL A 294 0.62 0.72 -11.03
CA VAL A 294 0.27 -0.42 -10.18
C VAL A 294 1.37 -0.82 -9.19
N PRO A 295 2.02 0.12 -8.46
CA PRO A 295 3.06 -0.23 -7.51
C PRO A 295 2.53 -1.15 -6.42
N SER A 296 3.41 -2.00 -5.92
CA SER A 296 3.11 -2.87 -4.79
C SER A 296 2.70 -2.05 -3.57
N LEU A 297 1.78 -2.57 -2.79
CA LEU A 297 1.40 -2.01 -1.50
C LEU A 297 2.56 -2.14 -0.51
N ARG A 298 2.94 -1.09 0.21
CA ARG A 298 4.03 -1.16 1.19
C ARG A 298 3.61 -1.91 2.45
N ILE A 299 2.44 -1.57 2.96
CA ILE A 299 1.76 -2.17 4.12
C ILE A 299 0.25 -2.15 3.88
N PRO A 300 -0.51 -3.12 4.42
CA PRO A 300 -1.97 -3.04 4.48
C PRO A 300 -2.43 -1.76 5.18
N VAL A 301 -3.40 -1.06 4.59
CA VAL A 301 -4.01 0.15 5.16
C VAL A 301 -5.52 0.09 4.97
N HIS A 302 -6.26 0.11 6.07
CA HIS A 302 -7.73 0.09 6.05
C HIS A 302 -8.31 1.51 5.94
N TYR A 303 -9.60 1.58 5.58
CA TYR A 303 -10.34 2.84 5.62
C TYR A 303 -10.65 3.18 7.07
N GLU A 304 -10.33 4.41 7.47
CA GLU A 304 -10.55 4.93 8.82
C GLU A 304 -11.14 6.34 8.73
N SER A 305 -12.15 6.67 9.53
CA SER A 305 -12.86 7.95 9.40
C SER A 305 -12.06 9.14 9.92
N SER A 306 -11.19 8.90 10.90
CA SER A 306 -10.37 9.93 11.53
C SER A 306 -8.89 9.54 11.54
N LEU A 307 -8.07 10.39 10.90
CA LEU A 307 -6.63 10.20 10.72
C LEU A 307 -5.86 11.29 11.45
N LEU A 308 -4.87 10.91 12.25
CA LEU A 308 -3.97 11.82 12.95
C LEU A 308 -2.51 11.53 12.59
N VAL A 309 -1.79 12.55 12.11
CA VAL A 309 -0.33 12.55 12.06
C VAL A 309 0.17 13.29 13.30
N GLN A 310 0.71 12.55 14.27
CA GLN A 310 1.15 13.10 15.55
C GLN A 310 2.66 13.27 15.56
N VAL A 311 3.14 14.49 15.49
CA VAL A 311 4.57 14.81 15.39
C VAL A 311 5.15 15.05 16.77
N PHE A 312 6.22 14.35 17.11
CA PHE A 312 7.04 14.58 18.30
C PHE A 312 8.38 15.17 17.87
N HIS A 313 8.50 16.50 17.94
CA HIS A 313 9.74 17.20 17.65
C HIS A 313 10.61 17.25 18.91
N ILE A 314 11.61 16.36 18.94
CA ILE A 314 12.57 16.21 20.03
C ILE A 314 13.78 17.07 19.68
N HIS A 315 13.90 18.23 20.32
CA HIS A 315 14.87 19.26 19.95
C HIS A 315 15.94 19.48 21.01
N GLY A 316 17.13 19.87 20.57
CA GLY A 316 18.22 20.32 21.42
C GLY A 316 17.96 21.66 22.11
N HIS A 317 19.02 22.37 22.48
CA HIS A 317 18.91 23.67 23.16
C HIS A 317 18.42 24.76 22.19
N GLU A 318 18.96 24.77 20.97
CA GLU A 318 18.57 25.70 19.92
C GLU A 318 17.53 25.11 18.98
N ARG A 319 16.63 25.97 18.49
CA ARG A 319 15.57 25.60 17.54
C ARG A 319 15.93 26.15 16.17
N ASP A 320 16.66 25.36 15.39
CA ASP A 320 16.83 25.68 13.97
C ASP A 320 15.61 25.17 13.20
N THR A 321 14.82 26.04 12.59
CA THR A 321 13.68 25.63 11.75
C THR A 321 14.09 25.38 10.30
N SER A 322 15.34 25.68 9.92
CA SER A 322 15.84 25.46 8.57
C SER A 322 15.77 23.98 8.21
N GLY A 323 15.13 23.67 7.07
CA GLY A 323 14.97 22.30 6.59
C GLY A 323 13.97 21.43 7.38
N LEU A 324 13.24 22.00 8.34
CA LEU A 324 12.17 21.34 9.08
C LEU A 324 10.98 22.29 9.27
N ASP A 325 10.30 22.56 8.16
CA ASP A 325 9.11 23.42 8.13
C ASP A 325 7.84 22.55 8.19
N TRP A 326 7.24 22.51 9.38
CA TRP A 326 6.01 21.77 9.63
C TRP A 326 4.83 22.26 8.79
N GLY A 327 4.74 23.57 8.56
CA GLY A 327 3.69 24.13 7.71
C GLY A 327 3.84 23.65 6.26
N SER A 328 5.08 23.62 5.75
CA SER A 328 5.38 23.10 4.41
C SER A 328 5.08 21.60 4.29
N ILE A 329 5.43 20.79 5.30
CA ILE A 329 5.16 19.34 5.33
C ILE A 329 3.65 19.08 5.33
N GLU A 330 2.91 19.75 6.23
CA GLU A 330 1.45 19.63 6.32
C GLU A 330 0.78 20.06 5.02
N GLN A 331 1.17 21.22 4.48
CA GLN A 331 0.61 21.74 3.23
C GLN A 331 0.85 20.76 2.08
N SER A 332 2.05 20.20 1.94
CA SER A 332 2.34 19.24 0.87
C SER A 332 1.45 17.99 0.92
N ILE A 333 1.19 17.47 2.12
CA ILE A 333 0.33 16.30 2.32
C ILE A 333 -1.14 16.67 2.05
N ARG A 334 -1.59 17.85 2.52
CA ARG A 334 -2.96 18.34 2.30
C ARG A 334 -3.26 18.61 0.83
N ASP A 335 -2.35 19.27 0.12
CA ASP A 335 -2.44 19.52 -1.33
C ASP A 335 -2.44 18.22 -2.15
N GLY A 336 -1.94 17.14 -1.55
CA GLY A 336 -2.06 15.78 -2.07
C GLY A 336 -3.50 15.29 -2.23
N ASN A 337 -4.44 15.81 -1.43
CA ASN A 337 -5.84 15.34 -1.37
C ASN A 337 -5.94 13.81 -1.25
N LEU A 338 -5.17 13.21 -0.34
CA LEU A 338 -4.99 11.75 -0.26
C LEU A 338 -6.18 11.04 0.40
N ALA A 339 -6.88 11.73 1.30
CA ALA A 339 -8.04 11.23 2.01
C ALA A 339 -9.25 11.09 1.09
N TYR A 340 -10.12 10.12 1.39
CA TYR A 340 -11.44 10.00 0.76
C TYR A 340 -12.41 11.03 1.31
N GLU A 341 -13.48 11.26 0.56
CA GLU A 341 -14.64 12.01 1.08
C GLU A 341 -15.16 11.36 2.38
N GLY A 342 -15.38 12.20 3.39
CA GLY A 342 -15.80 11.76 4.73
C GLY A 342 -14.66 11.34 5.67
N GLN A 343 -13.41 11.23 5.21
CA GLN A 343 -12.26 11.08 6.11
C GLN A 343 -11.75 12.46 6.57
N SER A 344 -11.40 12.55 7.85
CA SER A 344 -10.74 13.74 8.41
C SER A 344 -9.25 13.48 8.63
N LEU A 345 -8.40 14.43 8.22
CA LEU A 345 -6.96 14.38 8.45
C LEU A 345 -6.52 15.58 9.28
N LYS A 346 -5.94 15.30 10.45
CA LYS A 346 -5.37 16.31 11.35
C LYS A 346 -3.89 16.05 11.58
N PHE A 347 -3.20 17.13 11.93
CA PHE A 347 -1.81 17.15 12.32
C PHE A 347 -1.73 17.73 13.72
N ASP A 348 -0.95 17.09 14.58
CA ASP A 348 -0.69 17.56 15.94
C ASP A 348 0.83 17.63 16.13
N LEU A 349 1.33 18.76 16.64
CA LEU A 349 2.75 19.02 16.80
C LEU A 349 3.10 19.20 18.27
N ASN A 350 3.75 18.19 18.81
CA ASN A 350 4.25 18.13 20.16
C ASN A 350 5.75 18.41 20.18
N ARG A 351 6.20 19.28 21.08
CA ARG A 351 7.60 19.68 21.20
C ARG A 351 8.16 19.19 22.52
N ILE A 352 9.27 18.48 22.45
CA ILE A 352 9.96 17.91 23.61
C ILE A 352 11.39 18.42 23.60
N ARG A 353 11.88 18.94 24.73
CA ARG A 353 13.31 19.21 24.90
C ARG A 353 14.03 17.90 25.14
N TYR A 354 15.09 17.64 24.39
CA TYR A 354 15.88 16.41 24.52
C TYR A 354 16.44 16.21 25.95
N SER A 355 16.84 17.32 26.62
CA SER A 355 17.30 17.32 28.02
C SER A 355 16.24 16.84 29.02
N ASP A 356 14.96 17.04 28.70
CA ASP A 356 13.84 16.78 29.59
C ASP A 356 13.20 15.40 29.30
N CYS A 357 13.78 14.63 28.36
CA CYS A 357 13.26 13.35 27.92
C CYS A 357 14.29 12.22 28.13
N PRO A 358 14.33 11.59 29.32
CA PRO A 358 15.23 10.47 29.60
C PRO A 358 15.06 9.31 28.60
N ILE A 359 13.83 9.03 28.17
CA ILE A 359 13.51 8.00 27.18
C ILE A 359 14.15 8.32 25.82
N CYS A 360 14.10 9.58 25.39
CA CYS A 360 14.71 10.03 24.13
C CYS A 360 16.23 9.84 24.18
N SER A 361 16.86 10.16 25.32
CA SER A 361 18.29 9.95 25.51
C SER A 361 18.67 8.47 25.50
N PHE A 362 17.86 7.64 26.17
CA PHE A 362 18.04 6.18 26.20
C PHE A 362 17.85 5.55 24.82
N ALA A 363 16.85 5.99 24.05
CA ALA A 363 16.59 5.52 22.69
C ALA A 363 17.80 5.74 21.78
N VAL A 364 18.34 6.97 21.78
CA VAL A 364 19.54 7.32 21.01
C VAL A 364 20.73 6.47 21.47
N ALA A 365 21.02 6.40 22.77
CA ALA A 365 22.17 5.66 23.30
C ALA A 365 22.09 4.15 22.99
N ARG A 366 20.93 3.53 23.22
CA ARG A 366 20.72 2.08 22.99
C ARG A 366 20.73 1.70 21.51
N SER A 367 20.36 2.62 20.65
CA SER A 367 20.28 2.38 19.20
C SER A 367 21.52 2.86 18.44
N THR A 368 22.45 3.55 19.10
CA THR A 368 23.72 3.92 18.48
C THR A 368 24.57 2.68 18.25
N THR A 369 25.01 2.51 17.01
CA THR A 369 25.88 1.43 16.58
C THR A 369 26.98 2.00 15.67
N SER A 370 28.04 1.24 15.43
CA SER A 370 29.14 1.66 14.57
C SER A 370 29.29 0.75 13.36
N PHE A 371 29.74 1.31 12.24
CA PHE A 371 30.19 0.56 11.07
C PHE A 371 31.57 1.01 10.63
N THR A 372 32.31 0.13 9.98
CA THR A 372 33.63 0.43 9.44
C THR A 372 33.54 0.50 7.93
N SER A 373 33.93 1.64 7.37
CA SER A 373 34.03 1.87 5.93
C SER A 373 35.50 1.84 5.51
N ARG A 374 35.76 1.36 4.29
CA ARG A 374 37.11 1.24 3.73
C ARG A 374 37.28 2.28 2.63
N PHE A 375 38.11 3.28 2.88
CA PHE A 375 38.47 4.30 1.90
C PHE A 375 39.82 3.97 1.28
N LEU A 376 39.90 4.03 -0.04
CA LEU A 376 41.15 3.96 -0.78
C LEU A 376 41.57 5.40 -1.12
N PHE A 377 42.45 5.95 -0.28
CA PHE A 377 43.27 7.11 -0.67
C PHE A 377 44.53 6.54 -1.36
N ASP A 378 45.72 6.79 -0.81
CA ASP A 378 46.95 6.12 -1.27
C ASP A 378 47.14 4.72 -0.64
N ASN A 379 46.57 4.50 0.55
CA ASN A 379 46.51 3.22 1.26
C ASN A 379 45.09 3.01 1.80
N TYR A 380 44.71 1.74 2.02
CA TYR A 380 43.41 1.41 2.59
C TYR A 380 43.30 1.92 4.04
N THR A 381 42.45 2.92 4.24
CA THR A 381 42.14 3.48 5.56
C THR A 381 40.76 3.01 5.99
N LEU A 382 40.66 2.52 7.23
CA LEU A 382 39.38 2.13 7.83
C LEU A 382 38.85 3.30 8.66
N ILE A 383 37.66 3.79 8.32
CA ILE A 383 36.98 4.85 9.07
C ILE A 383 35.78 4.24 9.79
N VAL A 384 35.77 4.37 11.12
CA VAL A 384 34.65 3.93 11.95
C VAL A 384 33.68 5.10 12.10
N SER A 385 32.43 4.89 11.69
CA SER A 385 31.35 5.87 11.74
C SER A 385 30.19 5.32 12.55
N GLU A 386 29.47 6.20 13.25
CA GLU A 386 28.31 5.85 14.07
C GLU A 386 27.01 6.05 13.28
N TYR A 387 25.99 5.25 13.59
CA TYR A 387 24.65 5.37 13.03
C TYR A 387 23.59 4.89 14.03
N LEU A 388 22.33 5.27 13.82
CA LEU A 388 21.20 4.81 14.63
C LEU A 388 20.53 3.62 13.95
N ASP A 389 20.43 2.49 14.65
CA ASP A 389 19.63 1.34 14.21
C ASP A 389 18.14 1.67 14.35
N SER A 390 17.44 1.79 13.21
CA SER A 390 16.05 2.24 13.20
C SER A 390 15.09 1.23 13.86
N LYS A 391 15.41 -0.07 13.81
CA LYS A 391 14.57 -1.12 14.41
C LYS A 391 14.67 -1.09 15.93
N ARG A 392 15.88 -0.88 16.46
CA ARG A 392 16.10 -0.68 17.90
C ARG A 392 15.43 0.60 18.39
N MET A 393 15.54 1.69 17.63
CA MET A 393 14.84 2.95 17.94
C MET A 393 13.34 2.73 18.03
N ARG A 394 12.75 2.09 17.01
CA ARG A 394 11.32 1.75 16.99
C ARG A 394 10.92 0.94 18.21
N GLN A 395 11.67 -0.11 18.54
CA GLN A 395 11.36 -0.96 19.69
C GLN A 395 11.32 -0.14 20.99
N VAL A 396 12.33 0.68 21.26
CA VAL A 396 12.39 1.51 22.48
C VAL A 396 11.22 2.51 22.54
N LEU A 397 10.90 3.14 21.40
CA LEU A 397 9.80 4.11 21.32
C LEU A 397 8.43 3.47 21.48
N SER A 398 8.21 2.29 20.86
CA SER A 398 6.99 1.50 21.05
C SER A 398 6.81 1.08 22.52
N ASP A 399 7.88 0.61 23.16
CA ASP A 399 7.85 0.15 24.55
C ASP A 399 7.62 1.28 25.57
N SER A 400 7.82 2.55 25.17
CA SER A 400 7.77 3.72 26.06
C SER A 400 6.78 4.80 25.60
N LEU A 401 5.79 4.43 24.78
CA LEU A 401 4.91 5.39 24.11
C LEU A 401 4.05 6.19 25.11
N GLU A 402 3.53 5.53 26.16
CA GLU A 402 2.72 6.18 27.19
C GLU A 402 3.52 7.24 27.97
N GLU A 403 4.75 6.92 28.36
CA GLU A 403 5.63 7.87 29.03
C GLU A 403 6.01 9.03 28.12
N LEU A 404 6.21 8.78 26.82
CA LEU A 404 6.45 9.86 25.84
C LEU A 404 5.25 10.79 25.72
N HIS A 405 4.02 10.24 25.72
CA HIS A 405 2.81 11.07 25.73
C HIS A 405 2.74 11.94 26.99
N LYS A 406 3.05 11.37 28.16
CA LYS A 406 3.10 12.12 29.43
C LYS A 406 4.13 13.26 29.38
N VAL A 407 5.34 12.99 28.87
CA VAL A 407 6.40 14.01 28.71
C VAL A 407 5.98 15.10 27.70
N ALA A 408 5.25 14.73 26.65
CA ALA A 408 4.75 15.65 25.64
C ALA A 408 3.52 16.45 26.07
N GLY A 409 2.87 16.10 27.19
CA GLY A 409 1.59 16.69 27.60
C GLY A 409 0.41 16.26 26.70
N VAL A 410 0.57 15.15 25.98
CA VAL A 410 -0.45 14.56 25.11
C VAL A 410 -1.42 13.76 25.96
N HIS A 411 -2.72 13.96 25.73
CA HIS A 411 -3.79 13.17 26.34
C HIS A 411 -4.22 12.07 25.35
N ASP A 412 -4.90 11.02 25.84
CA ASP A 412 -5.27 9.87 25.01
C ASP A 412 -6.02 10.29 23.75
N ASN A 413 -5.59 9.75 22.61
CA ASN A 413 -6.09 10.05 21.27
C ASN A 413 -7.30 9.17 20.90
N ASP A 414 -8.16 8.84 21.87
CA ASP A 414 -9.31 7.93 21.67
C ASP A 414 -10.30 8.42 20.60
N ASP A 415 -10.24 9.71 20.26
CA ASP A 415 -11.04 10.35 19.21
C ASP A 415 -10.58 10.01 17.78
N TYR A 416 -9.45 9.32 17.60
CA TYR A 416 -8.88 8.99 16.29
C TYR A 416 -8.75 7.49 16.04
N ASP A 417 -9.33 7.04 14.93
CA ASP A 417 -9.29 5.65 14.49
C ASP A 417 -7.87 5.20 14.11
N LYS A 418 -7.09 6.09 13.46
CA LYS A 418 -5.70 5.83 13.09
C LYS A 418 -4.77 7.00 13.41
N VAL A 419 -3.79 6.72 14.27
CA VAL A 419 -2.70 7.63 14.63
C VAL A 419 -1.38 7.12 14.06
N VAL A 420 -0.62 8.00 13.39
CA VAL A 420 0.77 7.74 12.98
C VAL A 420 1.68 8.71 13.72
N PRO A 421 2.38 8.27 14.77
CA PRO A 421 3.41 9.07 15.42
C PRO A 421 4.64 9.27 14.52
N VAL A 422 5.15 10.50 14.48
CA VAL A 422 6.33 10.92 13.73
C VAL A 422 7.35 11.49 14.72
N PHE A 423 8.33 10.69 15.09
CA PHE A 423 9.40 11.09 15.99
C PHE A 423 10.54 11.75 15.20
N VAL A 424 10.83 13.00 15.51
CA VAL A 424 11.92 13.74 14.86
C VAL A 424 12.96 14.14 15.88
N PHE A 425 14.10 13.44 15.83
CA PHE A 425 15.28 13.69 16.66
C PHE A 425 16.16 14.76 16.01
N ASP A 426 15.99 15.99 16.47
CA ASP A 426 16.83 17.13 16.12
C ASP A 426 17.95 17.28 17.16
N LEU A 427 19.04 16.56 16.94
CA LEU A 427 20.11 16.40 17.91
C LEU A 427 21.20 17.47 17.75
N ASP A 428 21.64 18.05 18.86
CA ASP A 428 22.78 18.98 18.94
C ASP A 428 24.14 18.27 18.86
N TYR A 429 24.25 17.21 18.06
CA TYR A 429 25.49 16.46 17.88
C TYR A 429 26.26 17.00 16.67
N ASP A 430 27.57 17.19 16.83
CA ASP A 430 28.45 17.59 15.73
C ASP A 430 28.80 16.41 14.81
N LYS A 431 28.75 15.18 15.35
CA LYS A 431 28.89 13.95 14.56
C LYS A 431 27.62 13.70 13.76
N LEU A 432 27.80 13.30 12.50
CA LEU A 432 26.70 12.83 11.65
C LEU A 432 26.12 11.52 12.19
N LEU A 433 24.83 11.51 12.46
CA LEU A 433 24.05 10.30 12.74
C LEU A 433 22.92 10.19 11.73
N LEU A 434 22.88 9.08 11.01
CA LEU A 434 21.80 8.69 10.10
C LEU A 434 21.15 7.40 10.59
N LEU A 435 19.90 7.18 10.20
CA LEU A 435 19.21 5.91 10.42
C LEU A 435 19.72 4.87 9.43
N ASP A 436 20.12 3.71 9.94
CA ASP A 436 20.63 2.58 9.16
C ASP A 436 21.71 3.00 8.14
N ARG A 437 22.56 3.96 8.54
CA ARG A 437 23.68 4.55 7.77
C ARG A 437 23.26 5.48 6.61
N TYR A 438 22.07 5.34 6.06
CA TYR A 438 21.70 5.98 4.79
C TYR A 438 20.51 6.93 4.89
N HIS A 439 19.66 6.77 5.89
CA HIS A 439 18.33 7.38 5.90
C HIS A 439 18.24 8.53 6.89
N GLN A 440 17.65 9.65 6.47
CA GLN A 440 17.23 10.72 7.37
C GLN A 440 15.89 10.41 8.04
N ALA A 441 15.03 9.63 7.37
CA ALA A 441 13.75 9.18 7.89
C ALA A 441 13.45 7.75 7.44
N VAL A 442 12.86 6.96 8.33
CA VAL A 442 12.44 5.58 8.08
C VAL A 442 10.96 5.45 8.49
N ALA A 443 10.19 4.81 7.60
CA ALA A 443 8.80 4.49 7.82
C ALA A 443 8.63 3.04 8.32
N PHE A 444 7.88 2.89 9.40
CA PHE A 444 7.38 1.61 9.89
C PHE A 444 5.86 1.52 9.67
N ARG A 445 5.25 0.41 10.09
CA ARG A 445 3.79 0.25 9.98
C ARG A 445 3.04 1.20 10.91
N ASP A 446 3.65 1.47 12.05
CA ASP A 446 3.07 2.09 13.24
C ASP A 446 3.67 3.45 13.57
N MET A 447 4.82 3.82 12.98
CA MET A 447 5.46 5.11 13.25
C MET A 447 6.43 5.53 12.15
N VAL A 448 6.83 6.80 12.18
CA VAL A 448 7.94 7.35 11.41
C VAL A 448 9.01 7.83 12.38
N ILE A 449 10.27 7.55 12.06
CA ILE A 449 11.42 8.05 12.82
C ILE A 449 12.28 8.85 11.87
N ALA A 450 12.63 10.08 12.24
CA ALA A 450 13.56 10.93 11.52
C ALA A 450 14.66 11.45 12.44
N VAL A 451 15.85 11.67 11.89
CA VAL A 451 17.01 12.19 12.61
C VAL A 451 17.72 13.25 11.78
N ARG A 452 18.15 14.32 12.46
CA ARG A 452 19.17 15.23 11.95
C ARG A 452 20.14 15.61 13.06
N THR A 453 21.31 16.10 12.65
CA THR A 453 22.40 16.55 13.52
C THR A 453 22.85 17.95 13.08
N ARG A 454 23.85 18.55 13.75
CA ARG A 454 24.38 19.88 13.39
C ARG A 454 25.13 19.88 12.06
N SER A 455 25.67 18.73 11.65
CA SER A 455 26.25 18.59 10.32
C SER A 455 25.21 18.93 9.26
N SER A 456 25.55 19.82 8.35
CA SER A 456 24.64 20.34 7.32
C SER A 456 24.63 19.53 6.04
N GLN A 457 25.73 18.80 5.76
CA GLN A 457 25.94 18.08 4.51
C GLN A 457 26.77 16.83 4.72
N THR A 458 26.51 15.81 3.90
CA THR A 458 27.37 14.63 3.76
C THR A 458 27.39 14.15 2.32
N VAL A 459 28.51 13.56 1.91
CA VAL A 459 28.57 12.79 0.66
C VAL A 459 27.77 11.51 0.87
N SER A 460 26.84 11.21 -0.03
CA SER A 460 26.09 9.95 0.00
C SER A 460 26.79 8.88 -0.84
N ASP A 461 26.39 7.63 -0.61
CA ASP A 461 26.85 6.47 -1.39
C ASP A 461 26.21 6.41 -2.79
N TYR A 462 25.43 7.42 -3.17
CA TYR A 462 24.78 7.51 -4.46
C TYR A 462 25.52 8.48 -5.39
N SER A 463 25.48 8.19 -6.68
CA SER A 463 25.92 9.08 -7.74
C SER A 463 24.79 9.34 -8.72
N CYS A 464 24.76 10.55 -9.26
CA CYS A 464 23.93 10.88 -10.40
C CYS A 464 24.67 11.81 -11.35
N ASN A 465 24.44 11.64 -12.65
CA ASN A 465 25.02 12.47 -13.71
C ASN A 465 26.55 12.61 -13.57
N GLY A 466 27.23 11.52 -13.19
CA GLY A 466 28.68 11.44 -13.02
C GLY A 466 29.25 12.20 -11.82
N ARG A 467 28.41 12.56 -10.84
CA ARG A 467 28.81 13.21 -9.58
C ARG A 467 28.21 12.49 -8.39
N HIS A 468 28.92 12.47 -7.26
CA HIS A 468 28.34 12.01 -5.99
C HIS A 468 27.17 12.91 -5.59
N VAL A 469 26.10 12.32 -5.08
CA VAL A 469 24.95 13.04 -4.51
C VAL A 469 25.33 13.53 -3.12
N ILE A 470 25.14 14.82 -2.88
CA ILE A 470 25.33 15.42 -1.55
C ILE A 470 23.98 15.47 -0.85
N THR A 471 23.89 14.85 0.32
CA THR A 471 22.68 14.90 1.15
C THR A 471 22.75 16.10 2.08
N MET A 472 21.73 16.96 2.01
CA MET A 472 21.50 18.05 2.95
C MET A 472 20.87 17.50 4.22
N THR A 473 21.70 17.15 5.20
CA THR A 473 21.32 16.36 6.38
C THR A 473 20.33 17.08 7.30
N ARG A 474 20.25 18.41 7.24
CA ARG A 474 19.25 19.20 7.97
C ARG A 474 17.90 19.33 7.28
N ASN A 475 17.81 19.01 5.98
CA ASN A 475 16.57 19.05 5.21
C ASN A 475 15.78 17.75 5.39
N LEU A 476 14.80 17.77 6.28
CA LEU A 476 13.95 16.63 6.63
C LEU A 476 12.56 16.68 6.00
N ASP A 477 12.11 17.83 5.47
CA ASP A 477 10.75 17.97 4.92
C ASP A 477 10.37 16.84 3.96
N ARG A 478 11.20 16.62 2.93
CA ARG A 478 10.95 15.59 1.91
C ARG A 478 11.02 14.17 2.49
N PRO A 479 12.08 13.75 3.22
CA PRO A 479 12.11 12.44 3.87
C PRO A 479 10.92 12.16 4.80
N ILE A 480 10.45 13.17 5.54
CA ILE A 480 9.28 13.03 6.43
C ILE A 480 8.02 12.84 5.60
N ILE A 481 7.76 13.67 4.59
CA ILE A 481 6.61 13.52 3.68
C ILE A 481 6.59 12.10 3.09
N ALA A 482 7.73 11.64 2.54
CA ALA A 482 7.86 10.30 1.97
C ALA A 482 7.58 9.18 3.00
N SER A 483 8.00 9.36 4.25
CA SER A 483 7.82 8.34 5.29
C SER A 483 6.40 8.30 5.85
N VAL A 484 5.74 9.46 5.93
CA VAL A 484 4.32 9.56 6.29
C VAL A 484 3.45 8.90 5.22
N LEU A 485 3.73 9.11 3.93
CA LEU A 485 3.01 8.44 2.83
C LEU A 485 3.06 6.91 2.93
N GLN A 486 4.22 6.37 3.30
CA GLN A 486 4.42 4.92 3.49
C GLN A 486 3.61 4.39 4.68
N SER A 487 3.62 5.08 5.82
CA SER A 487 3.01 4.59 7.08
C SER A 487 1.50 4.83 7.13
N MET A 488 1.05 6.00 6.64
CA MET A 488 -0.36 6.39 6.68
C MET A 488 -1.16 5.76 5.53
N TRP A 489 -0.62 5.72 4.31
CA TRP A 489 -1.36 5.25 3.11
C TRP A 489 -0.71 4.07 2.38
N GLY A 490 0.36 3.48 2.92
CA GLY A 490 0.99 2.30 2.33
C GLY A 490 1.64 2.55 0.97
N VAL A 491 1.92 3.82 0.62
CA VAL A 491 2.50 4.19 -0.67
C VAL A 491 3.95 3.72 -0.72
N SER A 492 4.27 2.82 -1.65
CA SER A 492 5.65 2.37 -1.84
C SER A 492 6.52 3.44 -2.49
N PRO A 493 7.82 3.52 -2.16
CA PRO A 493 8.76 4.34 -2.90
C PRO A 493 8.72 4.01 -4.39
N THR A 494 8.74 5.04 -5.26
CA THR A 494 8.56 4.87 -6.71
C THR A 494 9.63 4.02 -7.39
N HIS A 495 10.80 3.88 -6.76
CA HIS A 495 11.90 3.05 -7.23
C HIS A 495 11.92 1.64 -6.62
N GLN A 496 10.90 1.26 -5.84
CA GLN A 496 10.82 -0.05 -5.18
C GLN A 496 9.54 -0.77 -5.56
N SER A 497 9.66 -2.06 -5.88
CA SER A 497 8.50 -2.92 -6.11
C SER A 497 8.76 -4.33 -5.61
N TRP A 498 7.72 -5.05 -5.20
CA TRP A 498 7.85 -6.46 -4.86
C TRP A 498 7.85 -7.31 -6.14
N SER A 499 8.87 -8.15 -6.32
CA SER A 499 8.92 -9.15 -7.39
C SER A 499 8.66 -10.55 -6.82
N PRO A 500 7.55 -11.20 -7.23
CA PRO A 500 7.31 -12.60 -6.90
C PRO A 500 8.40 -13.54 -7.44
N GLU A 501 9.02 -13.20 -8.57
CA GLU A 501 10.06 -14.01 -9.22
C GLU A 501 11.36 -14.01 -8.42
N HIS A 502 11.74 -12.85 -7.86
CA HIS A 502 12.91 -12.74 -6.99
C HIS A 502 12.59 -13.08 -5.53
N ASN A 503 11.31 -13.19 -5.19
CA ASN A 503 10.82 -13.27 -3.81
C ASN A 503 11.44 -12.18 -2.91
N ALA A 504 11.60 -10.98 -3.47
CA ALA A 504 12.26 -9.85 -2.85
C ALA A 504 11.71 -8.52 -3.38
N THR A 505 11.96 -7.43 -2.64
CA THR A 505 11.77 -6.08 -3.15
C THR A 505 12.93 -5.74 -4.08
N VAL A 506 12.63 -5.43 -5.33
CA VAL A 506 13.59 -5.01 -6.36
C VAL A 506 13.65 -3.50 -6.45
N VAL A 507 14.81 -2.98 -6.86
CA VAL A 507 15.10 -1.55 -6.97
C VAL A 507 15.31 -1.12 -8.42
N ASP A 508 14.58 -0.10 -8.85
CA ASP A 508 14.71 0.54 -10.17
C ASP A 508 14.78 2.07 -10.00
N TYR A 509 16.00 2.63 -10.02
CA TYR A 509 16.22 4.06 -9.81
C TYR A 509 15.76 4.95 -10.98
N THR A 510 15.30 4.38 -12.10
CA THR A 510 14.63 5.12 -13.19
C THR A 510 13.55 6.05 -12.63
N TRP A 511 12.78 5.56 -11.67
CA TRP A 511 11.62 6.23 -11.09
C TRP A 511 11.93 6.92 -9.76
N SER A 512 13.20 7.05 -9.39
CA SER A 512 13.64 7.80 -8.20
C SER A 512 13.91 9.28 -8.50
N THR A 513 13.55 9.75 -9.68
CA THR A 513 13.77 11.12 -10.15
C THR A 513 12.45 11.79 -10.52
N GLY A 514 12.49 13.06 -10.89
CA GLY A 514 11.29 13.82 -11.28
C GLY A 514 10.38 14.17 -10.10
N HIS A 515 9.07 14.24 -10.34
CA HIS A 515 8.07 14.68 -9.35
C HIS A 515 7.70 13.58 -8.34
N THR A 516 8.59 13.31 -7.41
CA THR A 516 8.36 12.34 -6.34
C THR A 516 9.11 12.75 -5.08
N PRO A 517 8.54 12.57 -3.87
CA PRO A 517 9.28 12.77 -2.64
C PRO A 517 10.23 11.59 -2.33
N PHE A 518 10.17 10.51 -3.10
CA PHE A 518 10.88 9.27 -2.82
C PHE A 518 12.29 9.21 -3.42
N GLY A 519 13.15 8.44 -2.75
CA GLY A 519 14.49 8.11 -3.22
C GLY A 519 15.52 9.23 -3.08
N PRO A 520 16.79 8.98 -3.43
CA PRO A 520 17.87 9.94 -3.23
C PRO A 520 18.00 10.98 -4.36
N PHE A 521 17.39 10.75 -5.53
CA PHE A 521 17.63 11.54 -6.73
C PHE A 521 16.55 12.58 -7.06
N SER A 522 15.53 12.73 -6.20
CA SER A 522 14.56 13.81 -6.31
C SER A 522 14.60 14.73 -5.10
N GLU A 523 14.42 16.03 -5.35
CA GLU A 523 14.32 17.07 -4.33
C GLU A 523 12.88 17.55 -4.12
N THR A 524 11.92 16.97 -4.84
CA THR A 524 10.55 17.49 -4.86
C THR A 524 9.84 17.17 -3.54
N LYS A 525 9.23 18.19 -2.92
CA LYS A 525 8.43 18.01 -1.69
C LYS A 525 6.96 17.71 -1.99
N SER A 526 6.45 18.19 -3.12
CA SER A 526 5.05 18.04 -3.53
C SER A 526 4.79 16.69 -4.20
N LEU A 527 3.51 16.33 -4.33
CA LEU A 527 3.07 15.02 -4.81
C LEU A 527 2.56 15.08 -6.26
N SER A 528 2.99 14.13 -7.08
CA SER A 528 2.42 13.87 -8.40
C SER A 528 1.16 12.99 -8.30
N PHE A 529 0.42 12.83 -9.40
CA PHE A 529 -0.76 11.96 -9.43
C PHE A 529 -0.42 10.51 -9.01
N VAL A 530 0.82 10.06 -9.25
CA VAL A 530 1.31 8.72 -8.92
C VAL A 530 1.14 8.42 -7.43
N GLN A 531 1.57 9.32 -6.54
CA GLN A 531 1.44 9.11 -5.10
C GLN A 531 -0.03 9.25 -4.65
N LYS A 532 -0.79 10.16 -5.27
CA LYS A 532 -2.21 10.39 -4.95
C LYS A 532 -3.08 9.19 -5.27
N ASP A 533 -2.93 8.65 -6.48
CA ASP A 533 -3.68 7.48 -6.95
C ASP A 533 -3.23 6.22 -6.20
N ALA A 534 -1.93 6.07 -5.91
CA ALA A 534 -1.45 4.96 -5.08
C ALA A 534 -2.05 4.99 -3.66
N ALA A 535 -2.08 6.15 -2.99
CA ALA A 535 -2.62 6.28 -1.64
C ALA A 535 -4.09 5.83 -1.56
N ARG A 536 -4.92 6.30 -2.50
CA ARG A 536 -6.33 5.91 -2.60
C ARG A 536 -6.50 4.44 -2.94
N ARG A 537 -5.82 3.98 -3.99
CA ARG A 537 -5.87 2.58 -4.46
C ARG A 537 -5.49 1.60 -3.34
N ASN A 538 -4.48 1.92 -2.53
CA ASN A 538 -4.00 1.05 -1.45
C ASN A 538 -5.07 0.75 -0.39
N VAL A 539 -5.85 1.76 -0.01
CA VAL A 539 -6.97 1.59 0.93
C VAL A 539 -8.04 0.68 0.29
N LEU A 540 -8.41 0.96 -0.97
CA LEU A 540 -9.36 0.11 -1.71
C LEU A 540 -8.90 -1.33 -1.80
N LEU A 541 -7.64 -1.57 -2.18
CA LEU A 541 -7.10 -2.91 -2.36
C LEU A 541 -7.06 -3.69 -1.05
N THR A 542 -6.71 -3.03 0.06
CA THR A 542 -6.69 -3.66 1.39
C THR A 542 -8.10 -4.03 1.82
N THR A 543 -9.04 -3.09 1.76
CA THR A 543 -10.45 -3.33 2.13
C THR A 543 -11.08 -4.39 1.22
N MET A 544 -10.87 -4.31 -0.09
CA MET A 544 -11.38 -5.29 -1.06
C MET A 544 -10.83 -6.70 -0.77
N ASN A 545 -9.55 -6.80 -0.44
CA ASN A 545 -8.94 -8.09 -0.08
C ASN A 545 -9.60 -8.67 1.18
N TYR A 546 -9.88 -7.84 2.18
CA TYR A 546 -10.60 -8.25 3.38
C TYR A 546 -12.04 -8.69 3.07
N THR A 547 -12.80 -7.90 2.30
CA THR A 547 -14.19 -8.22 1.90
C THR A 547 -14.24 -9.52 1.11
N ILE A 548 -13.34 -9.74 0.15
CA ILE A 548 -13.28 -11.00 -0.63
C ILE A 548 -12.92 -12.18 0.26
N THR A 549 -11.87 -12.06 1.09
CA THR A 549 -11.43 -13.17 1.96
C THR A 549 -12.53 -13.54 2.96
N SER A 550 -13.15 -12.56 3.60
CA SER A 550 -14.27 -12.77 4.52
C SER A 550 -15.48 -13.42 3.83
N ALA A 551 -15.77 -13.04 2.58
CA ALA A 551 -16.84 -13.66 1.81
C ALA A 551 -16.51 -15.12 1.48
N ILE A 552 -15.25 -15.46 1.18
CA ILE A 552 -14.79 -16.83 0.98
C ILE A 552 -14.94 -17.64 2.28
N ASP A 553 -14.52 -17.09 3.42
CA ASP A 553 -14.66 -17.75 4.72
C ASP A 553 -16.12 -18.09 5.03
N VAL A 554 -17.06 -17.20 4.70
CA VAL A 554 -18.49 -17.48 4.82
C VAL A 554 -18.91 -18.65 3.92
N LEU A 555 -18.47 -18.69 2.67
CA LEU A 555 -18.79 -19.80 1.76
C LEU A 555 -18.22 -21.13 2.24
N GLU A 556 -16.99 -21.13 2.75
CA GLU A 556 -16.34 -22.33 3.30
C GLU A 556 -17.06 -22.81 4.56
N SER A 557 -17.44 -21.90 5.46
CA SER A 557 -18.27 -22.21 6.62
C SER A 557 -19.61 -22.82 6.20
N MET A 558 -20.27 -22.28 5.18
CA MET A 558 -21.52 -22.85 4.67
C MET A 558 -21.31 -24.25 4.09
N ALA A 559 -20.24 -24.46 3.32
CA ALA A 559 -19.91 -25.76 2.75
C ALA A 559 -19.67 -26.81 3.84
N ALA A 560 -18.97 -26.43 4.92
CA ALA A 560 -18.73 -27.29 6.09
C ALA A 560 -20.02 -27.74 6.79
N HIS A 561 -21.09 -26.96 6.73
CA HIS A 561 -22.39 -27.27 7.32
C HIS A 561 -23.39 -27.92 6.33
N GLY A 562 -22.91 -28.51 5.24
CA GLY A 562 -23.76 -29.19 4.24
C GLY A 562 -24.38 -28.28 3.19
N GLY A 563 -23.87 -27.04 3.07
CA GLY A 563 -24.27 -26.07 2.06
C GLY A 563 -25.53 -25.27 2.38
N GLU A 564 -25.83 -24.28 1.53
CA GLU A 564 -26.91 -23.31 1.76
C GLU A 564 -28.30 -23.94 1.93
N ASN A 565 -28.55 -25.09 1.31
CA ASN A 565 -29.83 -25.78 1.33
C ASN A 565 -30.15 -26.39 2.70
N ILE A 566 -29.13 -26.91 3.36
CA ILE A 566 -29.26 -27.57 4.66
C ILE A 566 -29.21 -26.52 5.76
N LEU A 567 -28.26 -25.59 5.65
CA LEU A 567 -28.02 -24.59 6.67
C LEU A 567 -29.15 -23.53 6.75
N LEU A 568 -29.62 -23.02 5.61
CA LEU A 568 -30.53 -21.86 5.58
C LEU A 568 -31.99 -22.27 5.33
N ARG A 569 -32.86 -22.00 6.30
CA ARG A 569 -34.33 -22.13 6.16
C ARG A 569 -34.87 -21.24 5.03
N ARG A 570 -36.02 -21.60 4.44
CA ARG A 570 -36.61 -20.95 3.24
C ARG A 570 -36.61 -19.42 3.26
N LYS A 571 -36.98 -18.77 4.38
CA LYS A 571 -36.99 -17.30 4.50
C LYS A 571 -35.58 -16.70 4.51
N ARG A 572 -34.67 -17.24 5.34
CA ARG A 572 -33.26 -16.80 5.43
C ARG A 572 -32.51 -17.04 4.12
N ARG A 573 -32.84 -18.13 3.40
CA ARG A 573 -32.25 -18.47 2.11
C ARG A 573 -32.55 -17.42 1.03
N VAL A 574 -33.77 -16.90 0.97
CA VAL A 574 -34.13 -15.86 -0.01
C VAL A 574 -33.34 -14.58 0.25
N GLU A 575 -33.31 -14.14 1.51
CA GLU A 575 -32.55 -12.94 1.89
C GLU A 575 -31.05 -13.10 1.64
N PHE A 576 -30.48 -14.25 2.00
CA PHE A 576 -29.09 -14.58 1.72
C PHE A 576 -28.77 -14.47 0.23
N ILE A 577 -29.59 -15.07 -0.66
CA ILE A 577 -29.36 -15.00 -2.11
C ILE A 577 -29.43 -13.55 -2.60
N GLN A 578 -30.41 -12.78 -2.14
CA GLN A 578 -30.55 -11.39 -2.55
C GLN A 578 -29.36 -10.53 -2.12
N ARG A 579 -28.91 -10.69 -0.86
CA ARG A 579 -27.73 -10.01 -0.32
C ARG A 579 -26.45 -10.44 -1.02
N TRP A 580 -26.28 -11.74 -1.26
CA TRP A 580 -25.12 -12.29 -1.98
C TRP A 580 -25.03 -11.74 -3.40
N ASN A 581 -26.15 -11.69 -4.12
CA ASN A 581 -26.19 -11.13 -5.46
C ASN A 581 -25.93 -9.62 -5.46
N LEU A 582 -26.44 -8.88 -4.47
CA LEU A 582 -26.17 -7.46 -4.33
C LEU A 582 -24.70 -7.18 -4.00
N LEU A 583 -24.10 -7.97 -3.10
CA LEU A 583 -22.67 -7.94 -2.80
C LEU A 583 -21.84 -8.12 -4.08
N ASN A 584 -22.06 -9.20 -4.83
CA ASN A 584 -21.34 -9.46 -6.08
C ASN A 584 -21.50 -8.31 -7.08
N TYR A 585 -22.72 -7.79 -7.24
CA TYR A 585 -22.97 -6.65 -8.12
C TYR A 585 -22.19 -5.40 -7.69
N LYS A 586 -22.19 -5.08 -6.38
CA LYS A 586 -21.41 -3.95 -5.85
C LYS A 586 -19.91 -4.15 -6.07
N LEU A 587 -19.36 -5.35 -5.85
CA LEU A 587 -17.96 -5.66 -6.11
C LEU A 587 -17.59 -5.50 -7.61
N GLU A 588 -18.47 -5.91 -8.53
CA GLU A 588 -18.30 -5.65 -9.96
C GLU A 588 -18.29 -4.13 -10.27
N LYS A 589 -19.11 -3.34 -9.57
CA LYS A 589 -19.11 -1.86 -9.68
C LYS A 589 -17.86 -1.23 -9.08
N VAL A 590 -17.28 -1.78 -8.01
CA VAL A 590 -15.97 -1.37 -7.48
C VAL A 590 -14.92 -1.50 -8.57
N VAL A 591 -14.80 -2.68 -9.18
CA VAL A 591 -13.83 -2.95 -10.25
C VAL A 591 -14.07 -2.04 -11.47
N SER A 592 -15.32 -1.84 -11.84
CA SER A 592 -15.72 -0.94 -12.93
C SER A 592 -15.31 0.52 -12.66
N ALA A 593 -15.48 1.01 -11.43
CA ALA A 593 -15.08 2.36 -11.02
C ALA A 593 -13.56 2.51 -10.93
N MET A 594 -12.86 1.53 -10.36
CA MET A 594 -11.39 1.48 -10.36
C MET A 594 -10.83 1.51 -11.79
N SER A 595 -11.48 0.82 -12.73
CA SER A 595 -11.05 0.79 -14.13
C SER A 595 -11.26 2.12 -14.87
N ARG A 596 -12.11 3.01 -14.33
CA ARG A 596 -12.25 4.41 -14.78
C ARG A 596 -11.42 5.38 -13.95
N LEU A 597 -10.56 4.87 -13.07
CA LEU A 597 -9.74 5.66 -12.15
C LEU A 597 -10.58 6.58 -11.23
N ASP A 598 -11.83 6.19 -10.96
CA ASP A 598 -12.76 6.88 -10.07
C ASP A 598 -12.76 6.16 -8.71
N TYR A 599 -11.78 6.53 -7.89
CA TYR A 599 -11.56 5.89 -6.60
C TYR A 599 -12.64 6.24 -5.57
N ASN A 600 -13.26 7.43 -5.64
CA ASN A 600 -14.32 7.82 -4.71
C ASN A 600 -15.56 6.96 -4.93
N LYS A 601 -15.98 6.79 -6.19
CA LYS A 601 -17.09 5.91 -6.53
C LYS A 601 -16.78 4.44 -6.22
N ALA A 602 -15.54 3.99 -6.44
CA ALA A 602 -15.11 2.66 -6.04
C ALA A 602 -15.23 2.45 -4.53
N MET A 603 -14.82 3.44 -3.72
CA MET A 603 -14.88 3.36 -2.26
C MET A 603 -16.32 3.34 -1.76
N TYR A 604 -17.21 4.17 -2.35
CA TYR A 604 -18.63 4.13 -2.04
C TYR A 604 -19.22 2.73 -2.24
N PHE A 605 -18.99 2.10 -3.40
CA PHE A 605 -19.54 0.77 -3.67
C PHE A 605 -18.95 -0.30 -2.75
N LEU A 606 -17.67 -0.19 -2.40
CA LEU A 606 -17.00 -1.13 -1.52
C LEU A 606 -17.58 -1.05 -0.09
N ARG A 607 -17.65 0.16 0.48
CA ARG A 607 -18.27 0.38 1.80
C ARG A 607 -19.73 -0.01 1.82
N SER A 608 -20.47 0.30 0.76
CA SER A 608 -21.87 -0.13 0.61
C SER A 608 -22.01 -1.66 0.59
N SER A 609 -20.99 -2.38 0.09
CA SER A 609 -20.99 -3.84 0.03
C SER A 609 -20.71 -4.51 1.38
N ASP A 610 -20.03 -3.81 2.30
CA ASP A 610 -19.74 -4.34 3.64
C ASP A 610 -21.03 -4.58 4.45
N HIS A 611 -22.08 -3.77 4.24
CA HIS A 611 -23.40 -4.02 4.84
C HIS A 611 -23.99 -5.36 4.39
N ASP A 612 -23.84 -5.70 3.11
CA ASP A 612 -24.34 -6.96 2.57
C ASP A 612 -23.51 -8.16 3.06
N LEU A 613 -22.18 -8.00 3.10
CA LEU A 613 -21.29 -9.01 3.65
C LEU A 613 -21.58 -9.27 5.14
N PHE A 614 -21.76 -8.21 5.93
CA PHE A 614 -22.10 -8.32 7.35
C PHE A 614 -23.44 -9.04 7.57
N ALA A 615 -24.46 -8.70 6.79
CA ALA A 615 -25.76 -9.36 6.84
C ALA A 615 -25.65 -10.85 6.45
N VAL A 616 -24.92 -11.17 5.39
CA VAL A 616 -24.66 -12.55 4.95
C VAL A 616 -23.92 -13.35 6.02
N HIS A 617 -22.85 -12.80 6.59
CA HIS A 617 -22.10 -13.43 7.67
C HIS A 617 -23.01 -13.70 8.87
N THR A 618 -23.84 -12.73 9.27
CA THR A 618 -24.78 -12.87 10.39
C THR A 618 -25.81 -13.97 10.15
N LEU A 619 -26.39 -14.05 8.95
CA LEU A 619 -27.36 -15.09 8.58
C LEU A 619 -26.75 -16.49 8.68
N VAL A 620 -25.53 -16.66 8.17
CA VAL A 620 -24.80 -17.94 8.19
C VAL A 620 -24.38 -18.32 9.60
N TYR A 621 -23.84 -17.37 10.36
CA TYR A 621 -23.40 -17.60 11.74
C TYR A 621 -24.56 -18.05 12.63
N GLN A 622 -25.68 -17.32 12.61
CA GLN A 622 -26.87 -17.67 13.39
C GLN A 622 -27.43 -19.05 13.00
N ALA A 623 -27.49 -19.34 11.70
CA ALA A 623 -27.96 -20.64 11.22
C ALA A 623 -27.04 -21.79 11.64
N SER A 624 -25.72 -21.56 11.65
CA SER A 624 -24.73 -22.55 12.08
C SER A 624 -24.88 -22.86 13.56
N GLN A 625 -25.01 -21.82 14.41
CA GLN A 625 -25.25 -21.99 15.84
C GLN A 625 -26.55 -22.75 16.15
N GLU A 626 -27.63 -22.47 15.41
CA GLU A 626 -28.90 -23.20 15.57
C GLU A 626 -28.77 -24.68 15.17
N LEU A 627 -28.03 -24.98 14.10
CA LEU A 627 -27.78 -26.34 13.64
C LEU A 627 -26.92 -27.13 14.64
N GLU A 628 -25.83 -26.52 15.13
CA GLU A 628 -24.96 -27.11 16.17
C GLU A 628 -25.73 -27.38 17.47
N ALA A 629 -26.55 -26.41 17.92
CA ALA A 629 -27.40 -26.59 19.10
C ALA A 629 -28.42 -27.71 18.91
N SER A 630 -29.00 -27.84 17.72
CA SER A 630 -29.91 -28.94 17.38
C SER A 630 -29.20 -30.29 17.39
N LEU A 631 -28.00 -30.38 16.84
CA LEU A 631 -27.20 -31.62 16.83
C LEU A 631 -26.81 -32.04 18.26
N LEU A 632 -26.35 -31.11 19.09
CA LEU A 632 -26.02 -31.37 20.50
C LEU A 632 -27.25 -31.84 21.28
N ASN A 633 -28.39 -31.18 21.11
CA ASN A 633 -29.64 -31.63 21.74
C ASN A 633 -30.05 -33.01 21.24
N THR A 634 -29.91 -33.31 19.95
CA THR A 634 -30.24 -34.63 19.39
C THR A 634 -29.32 -35.72 19.94
N VAL A 635 -28.02 -35.45 20.11
CA VAL A 635 -27.06 -36.38 20.73
C VAL A 635 -27.38 -36.59 22.22
N ILE A 636 -27.76 -35.53 22.95
CA ILE A 636 -28.21 -35.65 24.35
C ILE A 636 -29.51 -36.45 24.43
N TYR A 637 -30.48 -36.21 23.55
CA TYR A 637 -31.73 -36.95 23.51
C TYR A 637 -31.51 -38.42 23.10
N ALA A 638 -30.65 -38.72 22.13
CA ALA A 638 -30.29 -40.09 21.75
C ALA A 638 -29.50 -40.81 22.87
N GLY A 639 -28.62 -40.10 23.56
CA GLY A 639 -27.92 -40.56 24.77
C GLY A 639 -28.88 -40.83 25.94
N CYS A 640 -29.91 -39.99 26.10
CA CYS A 640 -30.97 -40.20 27.09
C CYS A 640 -31.91 -41.34 26.71
N ILE A 641 -32.25 -41.53 25.43
CA ILE A 641 -33.08 -42.65 24.97
C ILE A 641 -32.35 -43.98 25.12
N THR A 642 -31.03 -44.02 24.87
CA THR A 642 -30.20 -45.21 25.15
C THR A 642 -30.06 -45.47 26.67
N TYR A 643 -29.92 -44.43 27.50
CA TYR A 643 -29.89 -44.58 28.96
C TYR A 643 -31.25 -45.00 29.57
N VAL A 644 -32.37 -44.53 29.02
CA VAL A 644 -33.73 -44.92 29.45
C VAL A 644 -34.10 -46.30 28.90
N GLY A 645 -33.64 -46.67 27.70
CA GLY A 645 -33.79 -48.01 27.13
C GLY A 645 -32.99 -49.10 27.87
N CYS A 646 -31.85 -48.77 28.46
CA CYS A 646 -31.07 -49.73 29.28
C CYS A 646 -31.65 -49.96 30.70
N ARG A 647 -32.71 -49.26 31.11
CA ARG A 647 -33.33 -49.44 32.44
C ARG A 647 -34.68 -50.19 32.41
N ALA A 648 -35.18 -50.56 31.23
CA ALA A 648 -36.50 -51.15 31.05
C ALA A 648 -36.52 -52.61 30.54
N GLN A 649 -35.38 -53.32 30.49
CA GLN A 649 -35.35 -54.75 30.15
C GLN A 649 -34.23 -55.48 30.90
N LEU A 650 -34.47 -55.68 32.20
CA LEU A 650 -33.85 -56.75 32.99
C LEU A 650 -34.97 -57.65 33.48
N ASN A 651 -35.49 -58.50 32.59
CA ASN A 651 -35.88 -59.87 32.92
C ASN A 651 -36.39 -60.67 31.70
N LEU A 652 -35.75 -61.83 31.51
CA LEU A 652 -36.22 -63.07 30.88
C LEU A 652 -36.29 -63.20 29.34
N SER A 653 -35.53 -64.21 28.90
CA SER A 653 -35.59 -65.06 27.69
C SER A 653 -35.22 -64.48 26.31
N SER A 654 -34.09 -64.99 25.80
CA SER A 654 -33.74 -65.33 24.42
C SER A 654 -34.37 -64.53 23.26
N PHE A 655 -33.59 -63.61 22.69
CA PHE A 655 -33.69 -63.23 21.27
C PHE A 655 -32.31 -62.81 20.77
N GLU A 656 -31.81 -63.45 19.70
CA GLU A 656 -30.69 -62.96 18.91
C GLU A 656 -31.09 -61.64 18.24
N MET A 657 -30.22 -60.64 18.29
CA MET A 657 -30.35 -59.43 17.48
C MET A 657 -28.97 -59.01 16.98
N SER A 658 -28.71 -59.33 15.71
CA SER A 658 -27.57 -58.86 14.94
C SER A 658 -27.63 -57.33 14.78
N ILE A 659 -26.67 -56.62 15.35
CA ILE A 659 -26.44 -55.20 15.08
C ILE A 659 -25.37 -55.11 13.99
N PHE A 660 -25.78 -54.75 12.78
CA PHE A 660 -24.87 -54.31 11.72
C PHE A 660 -24.32 -52.93 12.11
N LEU A 661 -23.12 -52.92 12.69
CA LEU A 661 -22.23 -51.76 12.69
C LEU A 661 -21.72 -51.57 11.26
N ASN A 662 -22.16 -50.52 10.58
CA ASN A 662 -21.43 -50.02 9.42
C ASN A 662 -20.53 -48.87 9.88
N SER A 663 -19.25 -49.21 9.95
CA SER A 663 -18.10 -48.34 10.08
C SER A 663 -17.94 -47.43 8.88
N ALA A 664 -18.01 -46.11 9.09
CA ALA A 664 -17.29 -45.13 8.29
C ALA A 664 -17.32 -43.80 9.03
N PHE A 665 -16.30 -43.51 9.83
CA PHE A 665 -15.73 -42.18 10.12
C PHE A 665 -14.73 -42.35 11.27
N ALA A 666 -13.64 -43.06 10.98
CA ALA A 666 -12.42 -43.02 11.75
C ALA A 666 -11.31 -42.67 10.76
N GLY A 667 -10.91 -41.41 10.74
CA GLY A 667 -9.85 -40.91 9.88
C GLY A 667 -9.93 -39.38 9.79
N TYR A 668 -8.86 -38.72 10.26
CA TYR A 668 -8.63 -37.27 10.28
C TYR A 668 -9.19 -36.49 11.48
N LEU A 669 -8.48 -36.62 12.61
CA LEU A 669 -8.21 -35.49 13.49
C LEU A 669 -7.00 -34.72 12.94
N PRO A 670 -7.06 -33.39 12.85
CA PRO A 670 -5.93 -32.54 13.18
C PRO A 670 -6.16 -31.85 14.53
N GLN A 671 -5.15 -32.03 15.36
CA GLN A 671 -4.66 -31.22 16.48
C GLN A 671 -5.48 -29.97 16.92
N THR A 672 -5.97 -30.07 18.16
CA THR A 672 -6.00 -29.04 19.22
C THR A 672 -6.48 -27.63 18.88
N VAL A 673 -7.78 -27.39 19.11
CA VAL A 673 -8.28 -26.09 19.59
C VAL A 673 -8.66 -26.27 21.07
N LYS A 674 -7.92 -25.64 21.98
CA LYS A 674 -8.30 -25.53 23.39
C LYS A 674 -9.46 -24.53 23.50
N VAL A 675 -10.68 -25.02 23.66
CA VAL A 675 -11.81 -24.20 24.13
C VAL A 675 -12.02 -24.52 25.62
N CYS A 676 -11.62 -23.60 26.49
CA CYS A 676 -11.99 -23.65 27.90
C CYS A 676 -13.50 -23.38 28.03
N LYS A 677 -14.29 -24.41 28.35
CA LYS A 677 -15.71 -24.28 28.68
C LYS A 677 -15.91 -24.62 30.16
N PHE A 678 -16.09 -23.60 30.99
CA PHE A 678 -16.51 -23.74 32.38
C PHE A 678 -17.99 -24.16 32.43
N ILE A 679 -18.30 -25.26 33.12
CA ILE A 679 -19.66 -25.69 33.46
C ILE A 679 -19.79 -25.64 34.99
N PRO A 680 -20.76 -24.91 35.59
CA PRO A 680 -20.92 -24.87 37.03
C PRO A 680 -21.67 -26.12 37.53
N LYS A 681 -21.10 -26.82 38.51
CA LYS A 681 -21.83 -27.82 39.30
C LYS A 681 -22.62 -27.13 40.41
N ARG A 682 -23.92 -27.43 40.48
CA ARG A 682 -24.74 -27.22 41.69
C ARG A 682 -24.30 -28.20 42.77
N SER A 683 -23.93 -27.71 43.95
CA SER A 683 -24.19 -28.42 45.21
C SER A 683 -24.60 -27.43 46.30
N THR A 684 -25.62 -27.82 47.04
CA THR A 684 -26.29 -27.15 48.14
C THR A 684 -25.43 -27.03 49.41
N THR A 685 -25.40 -25.80 49.95
CA THR A 685 -25.39 -25.39 51.38
C THR A 685 -24.30 -25.90 52.35
N CYS A 686 -23.43 -24.97 52.78
CA CYS A 686 -23.18 -24.64 54.19
C CYS A 686 -22.58 -23.23 54.34
N THR A 687 -22.79 -22.65 55.51
CA THR A 687 -22.96 -21.20 55.78
C THR A 687 -21.67 -20.52 56.29
N PHE A 688 -21.62 -19.19 56.11
CA PHE A 688 -20.90 -18.13 56.87
C PHE A 688 -19.55 -17.54 56.37
N CYS A 689 -19.66 -16.22 56.10
CA CYS A 689 -18.75 -15.08 56.31
C CYS A 689 -17.58 -14.76 55.37
N GLY A 690 -17.61 -13.53 54.81
CA GLY A 690 -16.41 -12.71 54.53
C GLY A 690 -16.35 -12.06 53.15
N CYS A 691 -16.58 -10.75 53.08
CA CYS A 691 -16.60 -9.90 51.87
C CYS A 691 -15.23 -9.64 51.21
N ALA A 692 -15.32 -9.28 49.92
CA ALA A 692 -14.61 -8.23 49.19
C ALA A 692 -13.70 -8.64 47.99
N VAL A 693 -13.81 -7.81 46.96
CA VAL A 693 -13.53 -7.99 45.52
C VAL A 693 -12.21 -7.29 45.14
N HIS A 694 -11.43 -7.84 44.18
CA HIS A 694 -10.93 -7.10 42.99
C HIS A 694 -10.18 -7.96 41.95
N ASN A 695 -10.72 -7.89 40.72
CA ASN A 695 -10.13 -7.94 39.36
C ASN A 695 -8.86 -8.77 39.04
N MET A 696 -9.02 -9.66 38.06
CA MET A 696 -7.91 -10.17 37.23
C MET A 696 -8.26 -10.03 35.74
N SER A 697 -7.30 -9.49 35.01
CA SER A 697 -7.26 -9.05 33.62
C SER A 697 -7.14 -10.19 32.60
N MET A 698 -7.59 -9.92 31.37
CA MET A 698 -7.48 -10.77 30.18
C MET A 698 -6.04 -10.85 29.65
N LEU A 699 -5.67 -12.04 29.17
CA LEU A 699 -4.43 -12.37 28.46
C LEU A 699 -4.62 -12.21 26.95
N GLU A 700 -3.75 -11.41 26.33
CA GLU A 700 -3.54 -11.35 24.88
C GLU A 700 -2.62 -12.50 24.41
N MET A 701 -2.95 -13.08 23.25
CA MET A 701 -2.11 -14.05 22.55
C MET A 701 -1.17 -13.31 21.59
N GLY A 702 0.13 -13.35 21.88
CA GLY A 702 1.18 -12.94 20.95
C GLY A 702 1.45 -14.00 19.87
N ASN A 703 1.45 -13.59 18.61
CA ASN A 703 1.93 -14.40 17.49
C ASN A 703 3.44 -14.14 17.28
N SER A 704 4.20 -15.23 17.29
CA SER A 704 5.61 -15.31 16.95
C SER A 704 5.81 -15.52 15.45
N GLU A 705 6.66 -14.72 14.79
CA GLU A 705 7.30 -15.09 13.53
C GLU A 705 8.83 -14.93 13.62
N ASP A 706 9.50 -16.04 13.34
CA ASP A 706 10.76 -16.26 12.63
C ASP A 706 12.05 -15.52 13.06
N ILE A 707 12.78 -16.25 13.92
CA ILE A 707 14.23 -16.21 14.10
C ILE A 707 14.87 -17.10 13.04
N ILE A 708 15.74 -16.56 12.19
CA ILE A 708 16.73 -17.34 11.45
C ILE A 708 18.04 -17.34 12.28
N PRO A 709 18.52 -18.47 12.81
CA PRO A 709 19.81 -18.51 13.47
C PRO A 709 20.92 -18.76 12.44
N LEU A 710 21.81 -17.80 12.28
CA LEU A 710 23.16 -18.07 11.77
C LEU A 710 23.96 -18.71 12.91
N ASN A 711 24.08 -20.03 12.83
CA ASN A 711 24.88 -20.83 13.73
C ASN A 711 26.36 -20.69 13.36
N THR A 712 27.20 -20.21 14.28
CA THR A 712 28.61 -20.62 14.42
C THR A 712 29.11 -20.19 15.80
N GLN A 713 29.02 -21.11 16.78
CA GLN A 713 29.92 -21.11 17.92
C GLN A 713 31.08 -22.06 17.61
N GLY A 714 32.30 -21.57 17.85
CA GLY A 714 33.53 -22.35 17.87
C GLY A 714 34.59 -21.56 18.62
N SER A 715 34.80 -21.92 19.88
CA SER A 715 35.73 -21.32 20.84
C SER A 715 37.19 -21.70 20.55
N GLY A 716 38.09 -20.71 20.70
CA GLY A 716 39.45 -20.75 21.27
C GLY A 716 40.45 -21.84 20.87
N GLU A 717 41.60 -21.46 20.29
CA GLU A 717 42.90 -21.36 21.00
C GLU A 717 44.08 -21.09 20.04
N ASN A 718 45.14 -20.52 20.62
CA ASN A 718 46.39 -20.07 20.00
C ASN A 718 47.16 -21.18 19.27
N ASN A 719 47.82 -20.86 18.14
CA ASN A 719 49.27 -21.08 17.96
C ASN A 719 49.84 -20.56 16.63
N LEU A 720 51.15 -20.28 16.69
CA LEU A 720 52.03 -19.64 15.72
C LEU A 720 52.24 -20.36 14.38
N ALA A 721 52.69 -19.54 13.41
CA ALA A 721 53.73 -19.80 12.39
C ALA A 721 53.36 -20.38 10.99
N LYS A 722 53.45 -19.45 10.02
CA LYS A 722 54.16 -19.49 8.72
C LYS A 722 53.73 -20.45 7.58
N PRO A 723 54.05 -20.09 6.31
CA PRO A 723 53.25 -20.40 5.12
C PRO A 723 53.89 -21.48 4.22
N MET A 724 53.11 -22.08 3.32
CA MET A 724 53.68 -22.78 2.16
C MET A 724 52.77 -22.80 0.92
N ILE A 725 53.46 -22.89 -0.20
CA ILE A 725 53.14 -22.61 -1.60
C ILE A 725 52.92 -23.94 -2.36
N GLN A 726 52.20 -23.86 -3.50
CA GLN A 726 52.12 -24.84 -4.62
C GLN A 726 51.29 -26.11 -4.35
N ARG A 727 50.55 -26.72 -5.29
CA ARG A 727 50.70 -26.81 -6.75
C ARG A 727 49.40 -27.31 -7.40
N LYS A 728 49.28 -27.01 -8.71
CA LYS A 728 48.39 -27.61 -9.73
C LYS A 728 48.26 -29.14 -9.63
N ASP A 729 47.10 -29.67 -10.04
CA ASP A 729 47.03 -30.53 -11.23
C ASP A 729 45.61 -30.67 -11.83
N ARG A 730 45.57 -30.71 -13.17
CA ARG A 730 44.45 -31.10 -14.03
C ARG A 730 44.38 -32.63 -14.10
N PHE A 731 43.19 -33.23 -14.25
CA PHE A 731 42.95 -34.28 -15.24
C PHE A 731 41.46 -34.42 -15.58
N GLN A 732 41.20 -34.77 -16.84
CA GLN A 732 39.90 -34.96 -17.50
C GLN A 732 39.41 -36.42 -17.46
N ALA A 733 38.07 -36.53 -17.56
CA ALA A 733 37.24 -37.55 -18.24
C ALA A 733 37.09 -38.98 -17.68
N GLY A 734 35.83 -39.42 -17.55
CA GLY A 734 35.42 -40.83 -17.42
C GLY A 734 33.97 -41.09 -16.96
N GLN A 735 33.07 -41.25 -17.92
CA GLN A 735 31.83 -42.09 -18.00
C GLN A 735 30.85 -42.31 -16.81
N GLN A 736 29.57 -41.95 -17.11
CA GLN A 736 28.28 -42.65 -16.91
C GLN A 736 28.00 -43.56 -15.70
N CYS A 737 26.94 -43.23 -14.95
CA CYS A 737 25.70 -44.05 -14.82
C CYS A 737 24.65 -43.35 -13.93
N GLY A 738 23.36 -43.47 -14.27
CA GLY A 738 22.25 -43.31 -13.31
C GLY A 738 21.09 -42.40 -13.73
N SER A 739 20.20 -42.91 -14.59
CA SER A 739 18.87 -42.37 -14.86
C SER A 739 17.91 -42.68 -13.72
N ILE A 740 17.08 -41.71 -13.27
CA ILE A 740 15.85 -42.00 -12.53
C ILE A 740 14.72 -41.14 -13.11
N HIS A 741 13.74 -41.85 -13.70
CA HIS A 741 12.41 -41.35 -14.05
C HIS A 741 11.60 -41.06 -12.79
N PHE A 742 10.84 -39.97 -12.77
CA PHE A 742 9.59 -39.91 -12.01
C PHE A 742 8.49 -39.37 -12.92
N CYS A 743 7.43 -40.17 -13.03
CA CYS A 743 6.24 -39.95 -13.84
C CYS A 743 5.35 -38.84 -13.26
N ASP A 744 4.84 -38.02 -14.16
CA ASP A 744 3.58 -37.31 -14.02
C ASP A 744 2.42 -38.27 -13.77
N ALA A 745 1.51 -37.91 -12.86
CA ALA A 745 0.09 -38.23 -12.99
C ALA A 745 -0.76 -37.23 -12.18
N LEU A 746 -1.44 -36.37 -12.93
CA LEU A 746 -2.64 -35.63 -12.55
C LEU A 746 -3.71 -36.56 -11.96
N SER A 747 -4.40 -36.12 -10.91
CA SER A 747 -5.87 -36.02 -10.89
C SER A 747 -6.40 -35.56 -9.53
N GLN A 748 -7.15 -34.46 -9.58
CA GLN A 748 -8.24 -34.04 -8.68
C GLN A 748 -9.21 -35.19 -8.32
N PRO A 749 -10.07 -35.08 -7.28
CA PRO A 749 -10.93 -33.92 -6.94
C PRO A 749 -10.33 -32.88 -6.01
#